data_AF-A0AAP0CCB6-F1
#
_entry.id   AF-A0AAP0CCB6-F1
#
_cell.length_a   1.000
_cell.length_b   1.000
_cell.length_c   1.000
_cell.angle_alpha   90.00
_cell.angle_beta   90.00
_cell.angle_gamma   90.00
#
_symmetry.space_group_name_H-M   'P 1'
#
loop_
_entity.id
_entity.type
_entity.pdbx_description
1 polymer ?
#
loop_
_entity_poly.entity_id
_entity_poly.type
_entity_poly.pdbx_seq_one_letter_code
_entity_poly.pdbx_strand_id
1 'polypeptide(L)'
;MNDLSLWNESLHTINTTNMANAKITSSIAAPYDRAAELKAFDLTKSGVQGLVNAGVRHVPRIFINEPKTIPKASIPFELPVIDLGSTDRASTVEKIRVASENLGLFQVVNHGIPLHVMNEALQGVRMFHEQDEEIKKQFYTRDASRKFIYHSNYNLYSCLAADWRDTFFTFMTPSPPLLEELPEVCRDIQIEYSNHILKLGDLLFQLISEALGLKPNYLQDIDCDKGLAFYGHYYPTCPQPDLTMGGREHNDGGFLTVLLQDKIGGLQLLHQNQWIDVPPIPGALVINIGDILQLISNDKLKSPMHRVVANEKASRVSVACFFGNPLSSSTKLYGPIKELLSDDNPPKYKETTVPDYIKYASSEHFPGLSGLVKCNESLRTIDITTMANAKTTPSFVTPYDRVAELKAFDLTKSGVQGLVNAGVRHVPSIFINQPETIPRASIPVELPVIDLGSTDRASTVKKIRAASENLGLFQVVNHGIPLHVMNETLEGVRRFHEDLEIKKQFYTRDASRKFVYHSNFNLYSSPAANWRDTFFTFMAPTPPLPEELPEVCRDIQIEYSNHVMKLGGLLFQLISEALGLKPNYLQDIECDKGLAFYGHYYPACPQPDLTMGGTKHTDGGFLTILMQDKIEGLQLLHQNQWVDVPPIPGALVINIGDILQLISNDKLKSPTHRVVANEKGPRVSVACFFSSPLTPSTKLYGPIKELLSEDNPPRYKETTVADYIKYASSEDFPGVTRLVKLKL
;
A
#
# COMPACT_ATOMS: atom_id res chain seq x y z
N MET A 1 38.91 5.27 -37.99
CA MET A 1 38.29 4.76 -39.22
C MET A 1 38.07 3.28 -39.04
N ASN A 2 36.80 2.88 -39.08
CA ASN A 2 36.21 1.53 -39.01
C ASN A 2 36.50 0.78 -37.67
N ASP A 3 35.56 0.20 -36.95
CA ASP A 3 34.33 -0.49 -37.36
C ASP A 3 33.38 -0.60 -36.14
N LEU A 4 32.17 -0.05 -36.24
CA LEU A 4 31.08 -0.16 -35.25
C LEU A 4 29.76 -0.12 -36.02
N SER A 5 29.44 -1.22 -36.71
CA SER A 5 28.26 -1.32 -37.57
C SER A 5 27.45 -2.61 -37.36
N LEU A 6 27.34 -3.11 -36.12
CA LEU A 6 26.49 -4.29 -35.81
C LEU A 6 25.70 -4.21 -34.49
N TRP A 7 25.44 -3.01 -33.94
CA TRP A 7 24.65 -2.84 -32.70
C TRP A 7 23.47 -1.86 -32.81
N ASN A 8 23.01 -1.53 -34.03
CA ASN A 8 21.99 -0.49 -34.25
C ASN A 8 20.69 -0.92 -34.94
N GLU A 9 20.35 -2.22 -34.96
CA GLU A 9 19.13 -2.70 -35.66
C GLU A 9 18.05 -3.39 -34.80
N SER A 10 18.08 -3.28 -33.47
CA SER A 10 17.03 -3.89 -32.61
C SER A 10 16.21 -2.93 -31.74
N LEU A 11 16.25 -1.62 -32.00
CA LEU A 11 15.48 -0.61 -31.24
C LEU A 11 14.55 0.28 -32.07
N HIS A 12 14.21 -0.11 -33.31
CA HIS A 12 13.25 0.61 -34.15
C HIS A 12 12.16 -0.31 -34.70
N THR A 13 11.27 -0.79 -33.82
CA THR A 13 9.84 -1.04 -34.12
C THR A 13 9.11 -1.54 -32.87
N ILE A 14 8.67 -0.61 -32.02
CA ILE A 14 7.47 -0.83 -31.20
C ILE A 14 6.45 0.18 -31.69
N ASN A 15 5.80 -0.15 -32.81
CA ASN A 15 4.61 0.56 -33.25
C ASN A 15 3.48 0.29 -32.23
N THR A 16 2.65 1.30 -31.98
CA THR A 16 1.41 1.25 -31.18
C THR A 16 0.51 0.04 -31.50
N THR A 17 0.63 -0.52 -32.70
CA THR A 17 -0.07 -1.73 -33.16
C THR A 17 0.33 -3.02 -32.41
N ASN A 18 1.58 -3.14 -31.91
CA ASN A 18 2.04 -4.36 -31.22
C ASN A 18 1.47 -4.51 -29.81
N MET A 19 1.03 -3.41 -29.16
CA MET A 19 0.25 -3.49 -27.92
C MET A 19 -1.22 -3.85 -28.16
N ALA A 20 -1.77 -3.51 -29.33
CA ALA A 20 -3.21 -3.58 -29.58
C ALA A 20 -3.77 -5.00 -29.85
N ASN A 21 -2.92 -5.98 -30.19
CA ASN A 21 -3.39 -7.27 -30.73
C ASN A 21 -2.57 -8.51 -30.29
N ALA A 22 -1.98 -8.55 -29.08
CA ALA A 22 -1.31 -9.76 -28.60
C ALA A 22 -2.32 -10.92 -28.43
N LYS A 23 -2.30 -11.87 -29.39
CA LYS A 23 -3.10 -13.10 -29.39
C LYS A 23 -2.80 -13.94 -28.15
N ILE A 24 -3.84 -14.31 -27.41
CA ILE A 24 -3.80 -15.45 -26.48
C ILE A 24 -3.82 -16.71 -27.36
N THR A 25 -2.64 -17.19 -27.71
CA THR A 25 -2.44 -18.59 -28.13
C THR A 25 -1.59 -19.26 -27.08
N SER A 26 -2.01 -20.44 -26.65
CA SER A 26 -1.42 -21.24 -25.56
C SER A 26 0.06 -21.56 -25.83
N SER A 27 0.93 -20.67 -25.39
CA SER A 27 2.32 -20.92 -25.07
C SER A 27 2.62 -20.17 -23.77
N ILE A 28 3.49 -20.76 -22.95
CA ILE A 28 3.82 -20.37 -21.57
C ILE A 28 4.00 -18.84 -21.49
N ALA A 29 2.99 -18.13 -20.96
CA ALA A 29 2.95 -16.68 -21.00
C ALA A 29 4.01 -16.10 -20.04
N ALA A 30 4.84 -15.19 -20.53
CA ALA A 30 5.77 -14.42 -19.72
C ALA A 30 5.04 -13.76 -18.52
N PRO A 31 5.70 -13.64 -17.35
CA PRO A 31 5.10 -12.96 -16.20
C PRO A 31 4.71 -11.53 -16.58
N TYR A 32 3.52 -11.13 -16.14
CA TYR A 32 2.97 -9.81 -16.41
C TYR A 32 3.80 -8.71 -15.72
N ASP A 33 4.51 -7.91 -16.50
CA ASP A 33 5.23 -6.74 -15.99
C ASP A 33 4.37 -5.48 -16.14
N ARG A 34 3.60 -5.17 -15.08
CA ARG A 34 2.75 -3.97 -15.01
C ARG A 34 3.57 -2.68 -15.12
N ALA A 35 4.77 -2.63 -14.53
CA ALA A 35 5.60 -1.43 -14.54
C ALA A 35 6.11 -1.13 -15.96
N ALA A 36 6.48 -2.17 -16.71
CA ALA A 36 6.82 -2.04 -18.13
C ALA A 36 5.62 -1.59 -18.97
N GLU A 37 4.43 -2.15 -18.74
CA GLU A 37 3.20 -1.73 -19.46
C GLU A 37 2.84 -0.27 -19.17
N LEU A 38 2.86 0.16 -17.89
CA LEU A 38 2.63 1.55 -17.49
C LEU A 38 3.64 2.50 -18.14
N LYS A 39 4.93 2.17 -18.06
CA LYS A 39 6.00 2.98 -18.63
C LYS A 39 5.85 3.09 -20.14
N ALA A 40 5.57 1.98 -20.81
CA ALA A 40 5.40 1.97 -22.27
C ALA A 40 4.15 2.77 -22.70
N PHE A 41 3.03 2.64 -21.98
CA PHE A 41 1.85 3.49 -22.19
C PHE A 41 2.17 4.97 -21.99
N ASP A 42 2.83 5.33 -20.88
CA ASP A 42 3.17 6.71 -20.56
C ASP A 42 4.14 7.34 -21.56
N LEU A 43 5.10 6.55 -22.06
CA LEU A 43 6.05 6.98 -23.10
C LEU A 43 5.39 7.28 -24.44
N THR A 44 4.20 6.72 -24.73
CA THR A 44 3.46 7.08 -25.95
C THR A 44 3.06 8.54 -25.95
N LYS A 45 2.72 9.09 -24.77
CA LYS A 45 2.13 10.43 -24.60
C LYS A 45 0.83 10.66 -25.40
N SER A 46 0.25 9.59 -25.96
CA SER A 46 -0.93 9.61 -26.83
C SER A 46 -2.23 9.53 -26.03
N GLY A 47 -2.15 9.02 -24.81
CA GLY A 47 -3.27 8.79 -23.91
C GLY A 47 -4.16 7.62 -24.32
N VAL A 48 -5.30 7.48 -23.65
CA VAL A 48 -6.29 6.42 -23.91
C VAL A 48 -6.91 6.56 -25.30
N GLN A 49 -7.15 7.79 -25.76
CA GLN A 49 -7.62 8.06 -27.12
C GLN A 49 -6.61 7.57 -28.17
N GLY A 50 -5.30 7.66 -27.89
CA GLY A 50 -4.26 7.08 -28.74
C GLY A 50 -4.38 5.56 -28.89
N LEU A 51 -4.74 4.85 -27.81
CA LEU A 51 -5.01 3.40 -27.87
C LEU A 51 -6.24 3.08 -28.71
N VAL A 52 -7.30 3.88 -28.58
CA VAL A 52 -8.53 3.72 -29.38
C VAL A 52 -8.23 3.98 -30.86
N ASN A 53 -7.48 5.04 -31.18
CA ASN A 53 -7.04 5.34 -32.55
C ASN A 53 -6.17 4.22 -33.15
N ALA A 54 -5.38 3.55 -32.33
CA ALA A 54 -4.58 2.38 -32.73
C ALA A 54 -5.41 1.10 -32.95
N GLY A 55 -6.73 1.15 -32.71
CA GLY A 55 -7.65 0.02 -32.97
C GLY A 55 -7.63 -1.06 -31.89
N VAL A 56 -7.40 -0.68 -30.64
CA VAL A 56 -7.37 -1.61 -29.51
C VAL A 56 -8.70 -2.39 -29.37
N ARG A 57 -8.62 -3.72 -29.28
CA ARG A 57 -9.79 -4.61 -29.14
C ARG A 57 -10.03 -5.09 -27.71
N HIS A 58 -9.01 -5.00 -26.87
CA HIS A 58 -9.05 -5.43 -25.48
C HIS A 58 -8.50 -4.34 -24.57
N VAL A 59 -9.14 -4.14 -23.42
CA VAL A 59 -8.65 -3.18 -22.43
C VAL A 59 -7.29 -3.68 -21.90
N PRO A 60 -6.20 -2.89 -22.01
CA PRO A 60 -4.90 -3.28 -21.45
C PRO A 60 -4.97 -3.47 -19.93
N ARG A 61 -4.11 -4.33 -19.40
CA ARG A 61 -4.24 -4.80 -18.00
C ARG A 61 -4.09 -3.68 -16.98
N ILE A 62 -3.32 -2.64 -17.31
CA ILE A 62 -3.19 -1.44 -16.48
C ILE A 62 -4.51 -0.69 -16.24
N PHE A 63 -5.55 -0.91 -17.05
CA PHE A 63 -6.88 -0.29 -16.91
C PHE A 63 -7.94 -1.23 -16.33
N ILE A 64 -7.60 -2.50 -16.07
CA ILE A 64 -8.57 -3.49 -15.58
C ILE A 64 -8.81 -3.26 -14.09
N ASN A 65 -10.06 -2.97 -13.72
CA ASN A 65 -10.53 -2.91 -12.34
C ASN A 65 -11.09 -4.28 -11.93
N GLU A 66 -10.79 -4.72 -10.71
CA GLU A 66 -11.43 -5.91 -10.17
C GLU A 66 -12.95 -5.70 -9.97
N PRO A 67 -13.79 -6.69 -10.29
CA PRO A 67 -15.23 -6.57 -10.16
C PRO A 67 -15.63 -6.43 -8.69
N LYS A 68 -16.20 -5.28 -8.33
CA LYS A 68 -16.77 -5.02 -6.99
C LYS A 68 -18.24 -5.44 -6.92
N THR A 69 -18.64 -5.93 -5.75
CA THR A 69 -19.93 -6.57 -5.47
C THR A 69 -21.10 -5.61 -5.20
N ILE A 70 -20.90 -4.28 -5.23
CA ILE A 70 -21.98 -3.32 -4.93
C ILE A 70 -22.91 -3.19 -6.15
N PRO A 71 -24.19 -3.58 -6.02
CA PRO A 71 -25.12 -3.56 -7.14
C PRO A 71 -25.50 -2.13 -7.52
N LYS A 72 -25.89 -1.98 -8.79
CA LYS A 72 -26.57 -0.78 -9.27
C LYS A 72 -28.02 -0.77 -8.75
N ALA A 73 -28.53 0.41 -8.38
CA ALA A 73 -29.92 0.55 -7.97
C ALA A 73 -30.87 0.10 -9.09
N SER A 74 -31.90 -0.67 -8.74
CA SER A 74 -32.88 -1.19 -9.70
C SER A 74 -34.00 -0.20 -10.01
N ILE A 75 -34.15 0.86 -9.21
CA ILE A 75 -35.20 1.87 -9.33
C ILE A 75 -34.54 3.23 -9.66
N PRO A 76 -35.10 4.03 -10.58
CA PRO A 76 -34.62 5.39 -10.82
C PRO A 76 -34.76 6.23 -9.55
N PHE A 77 -33.66 6.79 -9.09
CA PHE A 77 -33.63 7.75 -7.99
C PHE A 77 -33.58 9.15 -8.59
N GLU A 78 -34.49 10.04 -8.17
CA GLU A 78 -34.50 11.42 -8.63
C GLU A 78 -33.54 12.26 -7.81
N LEU A 79 -32.51 12.77 -8.48
CA LEU A 79 -31.58 13.71 -7.89
C LEU A 79 -32.26 15.08 -7.75
N PRO A 80 -32.03 15.83 -6.64
CA PRO A 80 -32.61 17.16 -6.48
C PRO A 80 -32.17 18.11 -7.61
N VAL A 81 -33.13 18.76 -8.27
CA VAL A 81 -32.89 19.81 -9.26
C VAL A 81 -33.34 21.15 -8.66
N ILE A 82 -32.41 22.10 -8.58
CA ILE A 82 -32.60 23.38 -7.91
C ILE A 82 -32.54 24.52 -8.94
N ASP A 83 -33.59 25.32 -8.98
CA ASP A 83 -33.70 26.49 -9.85
C ASP A 83 -33.06 27.71 -9.18
N LEU A 84 -31.89 28.13 -9.68
CA LEU A 84 -31.19 29.32 -9.17
C LEU A 84 -31.76 30.64 -9.72
N GLY A 85 -32.66 30.58 -10.70
CA GLY A 85 -33.38 31.74 -11.23
C GLY A 85 -34.64 32.09 -10.43
N SER A 86 -34.99 31.31 -9.40
CA SER A 86 -36.16 31.56 -8.56
C SER A 86 -36.03 32.89 -7.80
N THR A 87 -37.15 33.62 -7.68
CA THR A 87 -37.23 34.85 -6.88
C THR A 87 -37.33 34.57 -5.37
N ASP A 88 -37.65 33.34 -4.96
CA ASP A 88 -37.73 32.93 -3.56
C ASP A 88 -36.38 32.37 -3.08
N ARG A 89 -35.50 33.28 -2.65
CA ARG A 89 -34.16 32.92 -2.15
C ARG A 89 -34.23 31.97 -0.95
N ALA A 90 -35.19 32.15 -0.04
CA ALA A 90 -35.29 31.34 1.17
C ALA A 90 -35.60 29.87 0.82
N SER A 91 -36.53 29.64 -0.10
CA SER A 91 -36.82 28.30 -0.63
C SER A 91 -35.62 27.68 -1.35
N THR A 92 -34.88 28.47 -2.13
CA THR A 92 -33.64 28.00 -2.79
C THR A 92 -32.57 27.59 -1.78
N VAL A 93 -32.34 28.41 -0.74
CA VAL A 93 -31.40 28.10 0.34
C VAL A 93 -31.80 26.80 1.06
N GLU A 94 -33.08 26.62 1.38
CA GLU A 94 -33.56 25.42 2.05
C GLU A 94 -33.38 24.16 1.19
N LYS A 95 -33.65 24.24 -0.12
CA LYS A 95 -33.40 23.11 -1.04
C LYS A 95 -31.92 22.74 -1.11
N ILE A 96 -31.03 23.74 -1.15
CA ILE A 96 -29.58 23.53 -1.15
C ILE A 96 -29.16 22.87 0.16
N ARG A 97 -29.69 23.33 1.30
CA ARG A 97 -29.43 22.75 2.62
C ARG A 97 -29.79 21.27 2.63
N VAL A 98 -31.04 20.93 2.32
CA VAL A 98 -31.55 19.54 2.32
C VAL A 98 -30.75 18.66 1.37
N ALA A 99 -30.45 19.12 0.16
CA ALA A 99 -29.69 18.34 -0.80
C ALA A 99 -28.23 18.10 -0.35
N SER A 100 -27.59 19.11 0.22
CA SER A 100 -26.21 19.04 0.68
C SER A 100 -26.02 18.20 1.95
N GLU A 101 -27.01 18.21 2.85
CA GLU A 101 -27.00 17.40 4.08
C GLU A 101 -27.33 15.92 3.82
N ASN A 102 -28.24 15.62 2.88
CA ASN A 102 -28.70 14.25 2.65
C ASN A 102 -27.86 13.50 1.62
N LEU A 103 -27.47 14.17 0.53
CA LEU A 103 -26.79 13.56 -0.60
C LEU A 103 -25.41 14.14 -0.84
N GLY A 104 -25.24 15.45 -0.62
CA GLY A 104 -23.99 16.12 -0.99
C GLY A 104 -23.83 16.37 -2.48
N LEU A 105 -24.84 16.00 -3.29
CA LEU A 105 -24.82 16.12 -4.74
C LEU A 105 -26.22 16.51 -5.23
N PHE A 106 -26.30 17.49 -6.10
CA PHE A 106 -27.55 17.99 -6.70
C PHE A 106 -27.30 18.64 -8.06
N GLN A 107 -28.36 18.87 -8.83
CA GLN A 107 -28.29 19.60 -10.09
C GLN A 107 -28.85 21.02 -9.93
N VAL A 108 -28.27 21.97 -10.64
CA VAL A 108 -28.76 23.35 -10.71
C VAL A 108 -29.14 23.72 -12.13
N VAL A 109 -30.24 24.47 -12.28
CA VAL A 109 -30.71 25.04 -13.56
C VAL A 109 -30.91 26.55 -13.40
N ASN A 110 -31.04 27.26 -14.52
CA ASN A 110 -31.17 28.72 -14.56
C ASN A 110 -30.08 29.45 -13.76
N HIS A 111 -28.87 28.88 -13.74
CA HIS A 111 -27.71 29.37 -13.00
C HIS A 111 -27.02 30.58 -13.64
N GLY A 112 -27.60 31.16 -14.70
CA GLY A 112 -27.12 32.40 -15.34
C GLY A 112 -25.94 32.24 -16.31
N ILE A 113 -25.46 31.02 -16.57
CA ILE A 113 -24.45 30.77 -17.60
C ILE A 113 -25.17 30.51 -18.93
N PRO A 114 -24.83 31.24 -20.03
CA PRO A 114 -25.46 31.02 -21.31
C PRO A 114 -25.22 29.60 -21.85
N LEU A 115 -26.25 29.00 -22.45
CA LEU A 115 -26.16 27.64 -22.98
C LEU A 115 -25.08 27.47 -24.06
N HIS A 116 -24.82 28.51 -24.87
CA HIS A 116 -23.77 28.47 -25.88
C HIS A 116 -22.38 28.35 -25.23
N VAL A 117 -22.09 29.11 -24.17
CA VAL A 117 -20.83 29.04 -23.42
C VAL A 117 -20.60 27.63 -22.83
N MET A 118 -21.66 26.98 -22.32
CA MET A 118 -21.56 25.59 -21.85
C MET A 118 -21.27 24.61 -22.98
N ASN A 119 -21.96 24.75 -24.11
CA ASN A 119 -21.75 23.89 -25.27
C ASN A 119 -20.34 24.07 -25.85
N GLU A 120 -19.87 25.31 -25.93
CA GLU A 120 -18.52 25.66 -26.37
C GLU A 120 -17.48 25.11 -25.41
N ALA A 121 -17.70 25.12 -24.09
CA ALA A 121 -16.79 24.49 -23.13
C ALA A 121 -16.63 22.99 -23.37
N LEU A 122 -17.74 22.26 -23.56
CA LEU A 122 -17.70 20.83 -23.92
C LEU A 122 -17.03 20.61 -25.28
N GLN A 123 -17.31 21.48 -26.25
CA GLN A 123 -16.72 21.43 -27.58
C GLN A 123 -15.22 21.71 -27.54
N GLY A 124 -14.76 22.66 -26.75
CA GLY A 124 -13.34 22.99 -26.58
C GLY A 124 -12.55 21.84 -25.99
N VAL A 125 -13.11 21.14 -24.99
CA VAL A 125 -12.51 19.89 -24.48
C VAL A 125 -12.42 18.86 -25.59
N ARG A 126 -13.50 18.66 -26.35
CA ARG A 126 -13.52 17.72 -27.46
C ARG A 126 -12.48 18.06 -28.52
N MET A 127 -12.44 19.30 -28.98
CA MET A 127 -11.49 19.79 -29.99
C MET A 127 -10.05 19.62 -29.53
N PHE A 128 -9.74 19.87 -28.25
CA PHE A 128 -8.41 19.61 -27.72
C PHE A 128 -8.04 18.12 -27.76
N HIS A 129 -8.94 17.20 -27.39
CA HIS A 129 -8.62 15.78 -27.32
C HIS A 129 -8.70 15.07 -28.68
N GLU A 130 -9.45 15.60 -29.63
CA GLU A 130 -9.62 15.05 -30.99
C GLU A 130 -8.67 15.67 -32.02
N GLN A 131 -7.85 16.67 -31.66
CA GLN A 131 -6.81 17.21 -32.54
C GLN A 131 -5.66 16.21 -32.79
N ASP A 132 -4.78 16.57 -33.73
CA ASP A 132 -3.60 15.79 -34.07
C ASP A 132 -2.75 15.43 -32.83
N GLU A 133 -2.28 14.19 -32.80
CA GLU A 133 -1.56 13.64 -31.66
C GLU A 133 -0.27 14.42 -31.35
N GLU A 134 0.45 14.86 -32.37
CA GLU A 134 1.72 15.58 -32.20
C GLU A 134 1.51 16.97 -31.59
N ILE A 135 0.34 17.59 -31.79
CA ILE A 135 -0.01 18.85 -31.13
C ILE A 135 -0.30 18.60 -29.64
N LYS A 136 -1.09 17.58 -29.30
CA LYS A 136 -1.43 17.24 -27.91
C LYS A 136 -0.19 16.84 -27.10
N LYS A 137 0.73 16.09 -27.69
CA LYS A 137 1.96 15.61 -27.05
C LYS A 137 2.83 16.73 -26.48
N GLN A 138 2.76 17.94 -27.05
CA GLN A 138 3.49 19.11 -26.54
C GLN A 138 3.03 19.53 -25.14
N PHE A 139 1.78 19.24 -24.80
CA PHE A 139 1.19 19.51 -23.49
C PHE A 139 1.29 18.31 -22.55
N TYR A 140 1.73 17.14 -23.04
CA TYR A 140 1.82 15.93 -22.23
C TYR A 140 2.96 16.04 -21.22
N THR A 141 2.60 16.09 -19.93
CA THR A 141 3.59 16.25 -18.87
C THR A 141 3.10 15.66 -17.54
N ARG A 142 4.06 15.27 -16.70
CA ARG A 142 3.84 14.90 -15.30
C ARG A 142 4.45 15.91 -14.32
N ASP A 143 5.07 16.96 -14.85
CA ASP A 143 5.61 18.07 -14.06
C ASP A 143 4.47 18.98 -13.59
N ALA A 144 4.24 18.99 -12.27
CA ALA A 144 3.19 19.78 -11.62
C ALA A 144 3.49 21.29 -11.59
N SER A 145 4.68 21.73 -12.01
CA SER A 145 5.02 23.16 -12.09
C SER A 145 4.45 23.83 -13.34
N ARG A 146 4.09 23.04 -14.36
CA ARG A 146 3.46 23.49 -15.60
C ARG A 146 2.05 24.05 -15.32
N LYS A 147 1.72 25.17 -15.97
CA LYS A 147 0.41 25.83 -15.84
C LYS A 147 -0.73 25.10 -16.55
N PHE A 148 -0.43 24.47 -17.68
CA PHE A 148 -1.32 23.58 -18.40
C PHE A 148 -0.69 22.19 -18.48
N ILE A 149 -1.45 21.17 -18.07
CA ILE A 149 -1.00 19.78 -18.01
C ILE A 149 -2.00 18.91 -18.75
N TYR A 150 -1.52 18.10 -19.70
CA TYR A 150 -2.28 17.02 -20.32
C TYR A 150 -1.66 15.66 -19.94
N HIS A 151 -2.50 14.71 -19.55
CA HIS A 151 -2.13 13.32 -19.28
C HIS A 151 -3.37 12.41 -19.17
N SER A 152 -3.20 11.09 -19.19
CA SER A 152 -4.36 10.21 -18.95
C SER A 152 -4.78 10.17 -17.49
N ASN A 153 -3.82 9.87 -16.62
CA ASN A 153 -4.04 9.69 -15.19
C ASN A 153 -2.90 10.37 -14.41
N TYR A 154 -3.25 11.26 -13.47
CA TYR A 154 -2.26 11.94 -12.62
C TYR A 154 -1.55 10.94 -11.70
N ASN A 155 -2.27 9.94 -11.20
CA ASN A 155 -1.80 8.89 -10.30
C ASN A 155 -1.43 7.59 -11.04
N LEU A 156 -1.07 7.66 -12.33
CA LEU A 156 -0.82 6.48 -13.18
C LEU A 156 0.10 5.43 -12.51
N TYR A 157 1.19 5.88 -11.88
CA TYR A 157 2.19 4.99 -11.28
C TYR A 157 1.85 4.52 -9.86
N SER A 158 0.92 5.17 -9.16
CA SER A 158 0.54 4.79 -7.80
C SER A 158 -0.75 3.97 -7.77
N CYS A 159 -1.68 4.21 -8.70
CA CYS A 159 -2.95 3.49 -8.72
C CYS A 159 -2.82 2.01 -9.07
N LEU A 160 -3.68 1.17 -8.48
CA LEU A 160 -3.83 -0.25 -8.81
C LEU A 160 -4.34 -0.49 -10.24
N ALA A 161 -5.22 0.39 -10.72
CA ALA A 161 -5.73 0.42 -12.09
C ALA A 161 -5.96 1.87 -12.51
N ALA A 162 -5.57 2.19 -13.74
CA ALA A 162 -5.75 3.48 -14.36
C ALA A 162 -7.20 3.65 -14.86
N ASP A 163 -7.69 4.89 -14.86
CA ASP A 163 -9.01 5.20 -15.41
C ASP A 163 -8.95 5.28 -16.95
N TRP A 164 -9.99 4.79 -17.62
CA TRP A 164 -10.18 4.86 -19.08
C TRP A 164 -10.59 6.27 -19.52
N ARG A 165 -9.66 7.23 -19.36
CA ARG A 165 -9.90 8.65 -19.57
C ARG A 165 -8.59 9.38 -19.89
N ASP A 166 -8.71 10.41 -20.71
CA ASP A 166 -7.71 11.46 -20.89
C ASP A 166 -8.15 12.77 -20.25
N THR A 167 -7.20 13.52 -19.69
CA THR A 167 -7.48 14.73 -18.93
C THR A 167 -6.45 15.81 -19.25
N PHE A 168 -6.94 17.02 -19.49
CA PHE A 168 -6.09 18.19 -19.25
C PHE A 168 -6.62 18.97 -18.06
N PHE A 169 -5.74 19.70 -17.38
CA PHE A 169 -6.16 20.61 -16.35
C PHE A 169 -5.26 21.85 -16.25
N THR A 170 -5.86 22.90 -15.68
CA THR A 170 -5.27 24.22 -15.51
C THR A 170 -5.76 24.86 -14.22
N PHE A 171 -4.87 25.52 -13.48
CA PHE A 171 -5.28 26.39 -12.36
C PHE A 171 -5.63 27.77 -12.89
N MET A 172 -6.91 28.14 -12.81
CA MET A 172 -7.43 29.43 -13.28
C MET A 172 -7.31 30.52 -12.21
N THR A 173 -7.28 30.14 -10.94
CA THR A 173 -7.00 31.04 -9.80
C THR A 173 -6.12 30.33 -8.76
N PRO A 174 -5.36 31.07 -7.94
CA PRO A 174 -5.20 32.53 -7.94
C PRO A 174 -4.18 33.03 -8.97
N SER A 175 -3.43 32.14 -9.63
CA SER A 175 -2.41 32.49 -10.64
C SER A 175 -2.78 31.86 -11.99
N PRO A 176 -3.68 32.50 -12.76
CA PRO A 176 -4.09 32.01 -14.08
C PRO A 176 -2.88 31.86 -15.02
N PRO A 177 -2.96 30.93 -15.99
CA PRO A 177 -1.95 30.82 -17.06
C PRO A 177 -1.93 32.06 -17.94
N LEU A 178 -0.76 32.33 -18.54
CA LEU A 178 -0.66 33.26 -19.67
C LEU A 178 -1.35 32.66 -20.90
N LEU A 179 -1.76 33.50 -21.85
CA LEU A 179 -2.50 33.06 -23.03
C LEU A 179 -1.68 32.03 -23.82
N GLU A 180 -0.41 32.30 -24.07
CA GLU A 180 0.51 31.42 -24.78
C GLU A 180 0.75 30.05 -24.12
N GLU A 181 0.44 29.90 -22.82
CA GLU A 181 0.56 28.63 -22.10
C GLU A 181 -0.65 27.71 -22.32
N LEU A 182 -1.77 28.26 -22.79
CA LEU A 182 -3.00 27.55 -23.09
C LEU A 182 -3.06 27.10 -24.56
N PRO A 183 -3.58 25.89 -24.85
CA PRO A 183 -3.79 25.43 -26.22
C PRO A 183 -4.78 26.35 -26.96
N GLU A 184 -4.35 26.87 -28.11
CA GLU A 184 -5.11 27.85 -28.92
C GLU A 184 -6.55 27.38 -29.19
N VAL A 185 -6.72 26.10 -29.49
CA VAL A 185 -8.00 25.46 -29.83
C VAL A 185 -9.08 25.59 -28.75
N CYS A 186 -8.71 25.79 -27.48
CA CYS A 186 -9.64 25.85 -26.36
C CYS A 186 -9.31 26.94 -25.33
N ARG A 187 -8.41 27.87 -25.67
CA ARG A 187 -7.91 28.92 -24.77
C ARG A 187 -9.01 29.87 -24.33
N ASP A 188 -9.64 30.55 -25.30
CA ASP A 188 -10.62 31.60 -25.01
C ASP A 188 -11.87 31.00 -24.35
N ILE A 189 -12.26 29.81 -24.81
CA ILE A 189 -13.34 29.00 -24.25
C ILE A 189 -13.09 28.69 -22.76
N GLN A 190 -11.89 28.23 -22.40
CA GLN A 190 -11.53 27.95 -21.01
C GLN A 190 -11.62 29.21 -20.14
N ILE A 191 -11.11 30.33 -20.63
CA ILE A 191 -11.12 31.61 -19.91
C ILE A 191 -12.55 32.11 -19.69
N GLU A 192 -13.35 32.15 -20.75
CA GLU A 192 -14.74 32.62 -20.69
C GLU A 192 -15.58 31.75 -19.76
N TYR A 193 -15.54 30.43 -19.92
CA TYR A 193 -16.27 29.51 -19.06
C TYR A 193 -15.84 29.63 -17.60
N SER A 194 -14.54 29.74 -17.33
CA SER A 194 -14.02 29.90 -15.97
C SER A 194 -14.48 31.19 -15.31
N ASN A 195 -14.58 32.30 -16.06
CA ASN A 195 -15.12 33.56 -15.56
C ASN A 195 -16.60 33.44 -15.17
N HIS A 196 -17.39 32.67 -15.92
CA HIS A 196 -18.76 32.35 -15.56
C HIS A 196 -18.85 31.46 -14.33
N ILE A 197 -17.96 30.47 -14.22
CA ILE A 197 -17.89 29.58 -13.05
C ILE A 197 -17.49 30.34 -11.78
N LEU A 198 -16.56 31.30 -11.84
CA LEU A 198 -16.20 32.13 -10.69
C LEU A 198 -17.42 32.89 -10.14
N LYS A 199 -18.19 33.54 -11.02
CA LYS A 199 -19.43 34.24 -10.64
C LYS A 199 -20.49 33.30 -10.05
N LEU A 200 -20.63 32.10 -10.63
CA LEU A 200 -21.53 31.09 -10.10
C LEU A 200 -21.05 30.56 -8.74
N GLY A 201 -19.74 30.35 -8.58
CA GLY A 201 -19.11 29.96 -7.33
C GLY A 201 -19.41 30.96 -6.21
N ASP A 202 -19.28 32.26 -6.48
CA ASP A 202 -19.64 33.32 -5.53
C ASP A 202 -21.08 33.17 -5.04
N LEU A 203 -22.03 32.95 -5.96
CA LEU A 203 -23.43 32.75 -5.60
C LEU A 203 -23.64 31.45 -4.81
N LEU A 204 -23.03 30.34 -5.22
CA LEU A 204 -23.18 29.05 -4.55
C LEU A 204 -22.61 29.08 -3.13
N PHE A 205 -21.43 29.68 -2.92
CA PHE A 205 -20.87 29.85 -1.58
C PHE A 205 -21.73 30.76 -0.71
N GLN A 206 -22.41 31.76 -1.28
CA GLN A 206 -23.39 32.55 -0.52
C GLN A 206 -24.57 31.72 -0.04
N LEU A 207 -25.18 30.98 -0.97
CA LEU A 207 -26.34 30.14 -0.67
C LEU A 207 -26.00 29.02 0.32
N ILE A 208 -24.81 28.41 0.21
CA ILE A 208 -24.35 27.38 1.14
C ILE A 208 -24.04 27.97 2.52
N SER A 209 -23.47 29.18 2.60
CA SER A 209 -23.28 29.87 3.88
C SER A 209 -24.62 30.13 4.57
N GLU A 210 -25.62 30.64 3.84
CA GLU A 210 -26.97 30.82 4.35
C GLU A 210 -27.62 29.49 4.76
N ALA A 211 -27.42 28.42 3.98
CA ALA A 211 -27.92 27.07 4.28
C ALA A 211 -27.33 26.50 5.58
N LEU A 212 -26.10 26.89 5.93
CA LEU A 212 -25.46 26.56 7.21
C LEU A 212 -25.95 27.43 8.39
N GLY A 213 -26.77 28.46 8.12
CA GLY A 213 -27.21 29.45 9.11
C GLY A 213 -26.19 30.56 9.37
N LEU A 214 -25.24 30.76 8.46
CA LEU A 214 -24.17 31.76 8.56
C LEU A 214 -24.51 33.01 7.73
N LYS A 215 -23.69 34.05 7.88
CA LYS A 215 -23.78 35.23 7.00
C LYS A 215 -23.50 34.82 5.55
N PRO A 216 -24.16 35.43 4.54
CA PRO A 216 -23.99 35.04 3.14
C PRO A 216 -22.53 34.94 2.70
N ASN A 217 -21.65 35.86 3.08
CA ASN A 217 -20.26 35.83 2.60
C ASN A 217 -19.30 34.99 3.45
N TYR A 218 -19.79 34.20 4.42
CA TYR A 218 -18.93 33.55 5.41
C TYR A 218 -17.88 32.62 4.76
N LEU A 219 -18.28 31.76 3.82
CA LEU A 219 -17.35 30.83 3.17
C LEU A 219 -16.29 31.57 2.30
N GLN A 220 -16.65 32.72 1.72
CA GLN A 220 -15.70 33.57 1.01
C GLN A 220 -14.75 34.30 1.96
N ASP A 221 -15.24 34.75 3.12
CA ASP A 221 -14.42 35.39 4.15
C ASP A 221 -13.32 34.44 4.69
N ILE A 222 -13.57 33.13 4.60
CA ILE A 222 -12.58 32.09 4.91
C ILE A 222 -11.88 31.51 3.66
N ASP A 223 -11.91 32.20 2.52
CA ASP A 223 -11.17 31.88 1.29
C ASP A 223 -11.55 30.57 0.57
N CYS A 224 -12.77 30.04 0.76
CA CYS A 224 -13.22 28.82 0.06
C CYS A 224 -13.35 29.01 -1.47
N ASP A 225 -13.48 30.25 -1.95
CA ASP A 225 -13.69 30.66 -3.34
C ASP A 225 -12.38 31.01 -4.09
N LYS A 226 -11.23 31.06 -3.41
CA LYS A 226 -9.99 31.65 -3.96
C LYS A 226 -9.23 30.78 -4.95
N GLY A 227 -9.51 29.48 -5.01
CA GLY A 227 -8.83 28.54 -5.90
C GLY A 227 -9.83 27.86 -6.83
N LEU A 228 -9.53 27.87 -8.13
CA LEU A 228 -10.34 27.26 -9.18
C LEU A 228 -9.41 26.49 -10.12
N ALA A 229 -9.63 25.18 -10.19
CA ALA A 229 -8.98 24.32 -11.17
C ALA A 229 -10.00 23.88 -12.24
N PHE A 230 -9.67 24.06 -13.51
CA PHE A 230 -10.45 23.63 -14.65
C PHE A 230 -9.91 22.28 -15.14
N TYR A 231 -10.77 21.27 -15.27
CA TYR A 231 -10.43 19.96 -15.80
C TYR A 231 -11.29 19.64 -17.03
N GLY A 232 -10.62 19.38 -18.16
CA GLY A 232 -11.22 18.89 -19.40
C GLY A 232 -11.04 17.39 -19.53
N HIS A 233 -12.07 16.63 -19.15
CA HIS A 233 -12.06 15.17 -19.21
C HIS A 233 -12.63 14.67 -20.53
N TYR A 234 -11.95 13.69 -21.11
CA TYR A 234 -12.36 13.01 -22.32
C TYR A 234 -12.32 11.50 -22.10
N TYR A 235 -13.44 10.84 -22.39
CA TYR A 235 -13.69 9.42 -22.16
C TYR A 235 -13.89 8.75 -23.52
N PRO A 236 -12.84 8.15 -24.12
CA PRO A 236 -12.96 7.43 -25.38
C PRO A 236 -13.93 6.24 -25.25
N THR A 237 -14.48 5.76 -26.37
CA THR A 237 -15.19 4.47 -26.40
C THR A 237 -14.32 3.34 -25.87
N CYS A 238 -14.86 2.51 -25.00
CA CYS A 238 -14.17 1.37 -24.40
C CYS A 238 -14.66 0.05 -25.03
N PRO A 239 -13.77 -0.85 -25.50
CA PRO A 239 -14.18 -2.12 -26.09
C PRO A 239 -14.67 -3.14 -25.06
N GLN A 240 -14.34 -2.96 -23.77
CA GLN A 240 -14.76 -3.83 -22.68
C GLN A 240 -15.13 -2.98 -21.45
N PRO A 241 -16.24 -2.22 -21.51
CA PRO A 241 -16.58 -1.23 -20.49
C PRO A 241 -16.78 -1.83 -19.10
N ASP A 242 -17.17 -3.10 -18.99
CA ASP A 242 -17.34 -3.80 -17.72
C ASP A 242 -16.02 -4.08 -16.98
N LEU A 243 -14.87 -4.00 -17.67
CA LEU A 243 -13.56 -4.25 -17.09
C LEU A 243 -12.87 -2.99 -16.56
N THR A 244 -13.39 -1.79 -16.83
CA THR A 244 -12.72 -0.53 -16.48
C THR A 244 -13.70 0.55 -16.06
N MET A 245 -13.18 1.70 -15.63
CA MET A 245 -13.97 2.85 -15.20
C MET A 245 -13.43 4.11 -15.89
N GLY A 246 -14.31 5.03 -16.26
CA GLY A 246 -13.89 6.37 -16.69
C GLY A 246 -13.34 7.22 -15.52
N GLY A 247 -13.72 6.86 -14.30
CA GLY A 247 -13.20 7.41 -13.05
C GLY A 247 -13.60 6.48 -11.90
N ARG A 248 -12.62 6.00 -11.13
CA ARG A 248 -12.89 5.11 -9.98
C ARG A 248 -13.70 5.81 -8.89
N GLU A 249 -14.24 5.02 -7.96
CA GLU A 249 -14.94 5.55 -6.79
C GLU A 249 -14.03 6.44 -5.94
N HIS A 250 -14.47 7.66 -5.66
CA HIS A 250 -13.76 8.63 -4.83
C HIS A 250 -14.70 9.70 -4.26
N ASN A 251 -14.16 10.50 -3.34
CA ASN A 251 -14.70 11.78 -2.90
C ASN A 251 -13.85 12.90 -3.50
N ASP A 252 -14.46 14.07 -3.71
CA ASP A 252 -13.72 15.24 -4.17
C ASP A 252 -13.00 15.91 -3.00
N GLY A 253 -11.69 16.14 -3.14
CA GLY A 253 -10.88 16.65 -2.05
C GLY A 253 -10.97 18.15 -1.76
N GLY A 254 -11.74 18.91 -2.55
CA GLY A 254 -11.84 20.37 -2.45
C GLY A 254 -12.97 20.85 -1.52
N PHE A 255 -13.46 22.06 -1.78
CA PHE A 255 -14.68 22.59 -1.15
C PHE A 255 -15.92 22.24 -1.97
N LEU A 256 -15.90 22.50 -3.27
CA LEU A 256 -17.05 22.38 -4.14
C LEU A 256 -16.62 22.04 -5.56
N THR A 257 -17.34 21.15 -6.22
CA THR A 257 -17.13 20.85 -7.64
C THR A 257 -18.37 21.27 -8.43
N VAL A 258 -18.14 21.99 -9.54
CA VAL A 258 -19.15 22.30 -10.54
C VAL A 258 -18.84 21.48 -11.78
N LEU A 259 -19.73 20.54 -12.11
CA LEU A 259 -19.55 19.59 -13.19
C LEU A 259 -20.56 19.84 -14.32
N LEU A 260 -20.03 20.03 -15.52
CA LEU A 260 -20.77 20.06 -16.77
C LEU A 260 -20.60 18.73 -17.50
N GLN A 261 -21.71 18.02 -17.70
CA GLN A 261 -21.77 16.77 -18.44
C GLN A 261 -22.24 17.02 -19.88
N ASP A 262 -21.79 16.17 -20.80
CA ASP A 262 -22.46 16.05 -22.10
C ASP A 262 -23.77 15.23 -22.01
N LYS A 263 -24.40 15.00 -23.16
CA LYS A 263 -25.68 14.28 -23.25
C LYS A 263 -25.59 12.77 -22.98
N ILE A 264 -24.39 12.20 -22.91
CA ILE A 264 -24.19 10.75 -22.71
C ILE A 264 -24.29 10.42 -21.23
N GLY A 265 -23.76 11.28 -20.35
CA GLY A 265 -23.78 11.04 -18.91
C GLY A 265 -22.91 9.83 -18.52
N GLY A 266 -23.14 9.26 -17.34
CA GLY A 266 -22.33 8.16 -16.80
C GLY A 266 -21.58 8.49 -15.52
N LEU A 267 -21.94 9.59 -14.85
CA LEU A 267 -21.66 9.80 -13.44
C LEU A 267 -22.59 8.89 -12.62
N GLN A 268 -22.05 8.27 -11.57
CA GLN A 268 -22.82 7.51 -10.61
C GLN A 268 -22.50 7.96 -9.19
N LEU A 269 -23.55 8.14 -8.38
CA LEU A 269 -23.51 8.46 -6.96
C LEU A 269 -23.70 7.18 -6.15
N LEU A 270 -22.91 6.97 -5.09
CA LEU A 270 -23.19 5.92 -4.12
C LEU A 270 -24.18 6.44 -3.08
N HIS A 271 -25.35 5.83 -2.99
CA HIS A 271 -26.35 6.15 -1.99
C HIS A 271 -27.03 4.87 -1.50
N GLN A 272 -27.18 4.73 -0.18
CA GLN A 272 -27.78 3.54 0.45
C GLN A 272 -27.20 2.21 -0.05
N ASN A 273 -25.87 2.14 -0.20
CA ASN A 273 -25.12 0.98 -0.72
C ASN A 273 -25.55 0.55 -2.13
N GLN A 274 -26.04 1.48 -2.95
CA GLN A 274 -26.34 1.27 -4.34
C GLN A 274 -25.74 2.38 -5.19
N TRP A 275 -25.28 2.01 -6.39
CA TRP A 275 -24.85 2.99 -7.38
C TRP A 275 -26.06 3.52 -8.15
N ILE A 276 -26.22 4.83 -8.15
CA ILE A 276 -27.31 5.58 -8.76
C ILE A 276 -26.78 6.38 -9.94
N ASP A 277 -27.38 6.24 -11.11
CA ASP A 277 -27.02 7.07 -12.26
C ASP A 277 -27.45 8.52 -12.03
N VAL A 278 -26.56 9.45 -12.38
CA VAL A 278 -26.88 10.88 -12.46
C VAL A 278 -27.12 11.23 -13.92
N PRO A 279 -28.41 11.31 -14.37
CA PRO A 279 -28.72 11.60 -15.75
C PRO A 279 -28.38 13.06 -16.10
N PRO A 280 -27.80 13.31 -17.28
CA PRO A 280 -27.50 14.66 -17.71
C PRO A 280 -28.81 15.39 -18.06
N ILE A 281 -29.03 16.55 -17.44
CA ILE A 281 -30.14 17.45 -17.78
C ILE A 281 -29.60 18.56 -18.70
N PRO A 282 -30.19 18.80 -19.88
CA PRO A 282 -29.75 19.87 -20.76
C PRO A 282 -29.75 21.24 -20.06
N GLY A 283 -28.59 21.92 -20.09
CA GLY A 283 -28.43 23.22 -19.45
C GLY A 283 -28.37 23.19 -17.93
N ALA A 284 -28.17 22.01 -17.32
CA ALA A 284 -27.93 21.88 -15.89
C ALA A 284 -26.43 21.68 -15.59
N LEU A 285 -26.04 22.03 -14.37
CA LEU A 285 -24.74 21.71 -13.79
C LEU A 285 -24.94 20.81 -12.57
N VAL A 286 -24.06 19.83 -12.39
CA VAL A 286 -24.01 19.03 -11.17
C VAL A 286 -23.11 19.75 -10.16
N ILE A 287 -23.62 19.93 -8.94
CA ILE A 287 -22.89 20.48 -7.81
C ILE A 287 -22.58 19.34 -6.86
N ASN A 288 -21.31 19.19 -6.51
CA ASN A 288 -20.82 18.16 -5.59
C ASN A 288 -20.06 18.80 -4.43
N ILE A 289 -20.40 18.43 -3.19
CA ILE A 289 -19.73 18.90 -1.99
C ILE A 289 -18.40 18.14 -1.82
N GLY A 290 -17.33 18.90 -1.62
CA GLY A 290 -16.00 18.36 -1.37
C GLY A 290 -15.74 18.07 0.10
N ASP A 291 -14.73 17.25 0.34
CA ASP A 291 -14.29 16.80 1.64
C ASP A 291 -13.97 17.96 2.58
N ILE A 292 -13.22 18.98 2.13
CA ILE A 292 -12.88 20.12 3.01
C ILE A 292 -14.14 20.89 3.43
N LEU A 293 -15.16 20.98 2.57
CA LEU A 293 -16.42 21.63 2.92
C LEU A 293 -17.23 20.80 3.93
N GLN A 294 -17.21 19.46 3.83
CA GLN A 294 -17.74 18.58 4.87
C GLN A 294 -16.98 18.74 6.21
N LEU A 295 -15.65 18.88 6.15
CA LEU A 295 -14.80 19.07 7.32
C LEU A 295 -15.16 20.34 8.08
N ILE A 296 -15.17 21.49 7.39
CA ILE A 296 -15.43 22.78 8.04
C ILE A 296 -16.90 22.92 8.48
N SER A 297 -17.83 22.24 7.81
CA SER A 297 -19.24 22.19 8.21
C SER A 297 -19.51 21.21 9.37
N ASN A 298 -18.48 20.52 9.86
CA ASN A 298 -18.56 19.56 10.95
C ASN A 298 -19.59 18.44 10.70
N ASP A 299 -19.52 17.82 9.51
CA ASP A 299 -20.44 16.78 9.03
C ASP A 299 -21.87 17.24 8.71
N LYS A 300 -22.19 18.54 8.77
CA LYS A 300 -23.50 19.03 8.33
C LYS A 300 -23.68 18.77 6.83
N LEU A 301 -22.71 19.17 6.01
CA LEU A 301 -22.72 18.88 4.57
C LEU A 301 -21.98 17.56 4.32
N LYS A 302 -22.42 16.78 3.34
CA LYS A 302 -21.82 15.48 3.02
C LYS A 302 -21.03 15.57 1.73
N SER A 303 -19.80 15.07 1.72
CA SER A 303 -19.09 14.76 0.50
C SER A 303 -19.47 13.35 0.06
N PRO A 304 -20.09 13.18 -1.12
CA PRO A 304 -20.51 11.87 -1.55
C PRO A 304 -19.44 11.13 -2.34
N MET A 305 -19.42 9.82 -2.11
CA MET A 305 -18.68 8.87 -2.93
C MET A 305 -19.35 8.77 -4.30
N HIS A 306 -18.58 8.96 -5.37
CA HIS A 306 -19.07 8.91 -6.73
C HIS A 306 -18.06 8.25 -7.67
N ARG A 307 -18.51 7.75 -8.81
CA ARG A 307 -17.68 7.12 -9.85
C ARG A 307 -18.16 7.49 -11.24
N VAL A 308 -17.36 7.17 -12.25
CA VAL A 308 -17.69 7.42 -13.66
C VAL A 308 -17.54 6.13 -14.46
N VAL A 309 -18.62 5.67 -15.07
CA VAL A 309 -18.62 4.42 -15.86
C VAL A 309 -18.02 4.62 -17.25
N ALA A 310 -17.31 3.61 -17.73
CA ALA A 310 -16.90 3.52 -19.13
C ALA A 310 -18.09 3.14 -20.01
N ASN A 311 -18.04 3.47 -21.31
CA ASN A 311 -19.08 3.05 -22.25
C ASN A 311 -18.47 2.71 -23.61
N GLU A 312 -19.16 1.84 -24.35
CA GLU A 312 -18.73 1.33 -25.66
C GLU A 312 -19.30 2.12 -26.86
N LYS A 313 -20.36 2.93 -26.65
CA LYS A 313 -21.20 3.45 -27.74
C LYS A 313 -20.73 4.77 -28.32
N ALA A 314 -20.22 5.68 -27.48
CA ALA A 314 -19.82 7.01 -27.93
C ALA A 314 -18.75 7.64 -27.02
N SER A 315 -17.81 8.39 -27.59
CA SER A 315 -16.86 9.17 -26.79
C SER A 315 -17.56 10.31 -26.06
N ARG A 316 -17.29 10.44 -24.77
CA ARG A 316 -17.89 11.44 -23.89
C ARG A 316 -16.89 12.50 -23.45
N VAL A 317 -17.37 13.69 -23.17
CA VAL A 317 -16.60 14.76 -22.53
C VAL A 317 -17.31 15.29 -21.28
N SER A 318 -16.53 15.81 -20.34
CA SER A 318 -17.05 16.61 -19.23
C SER A 318 -16.07 17.71 -18.84
N VAL A 319 -16.60 18.83 -18.36
CA VAL A 319 -15.81 19.92 -17.76
C VAL A 319 -16.07 19.90 -16.26
N ALA A 320 -15.03 19.67 -15.46
CA ALA A 320 -15.11 19.71 -14.01
C ALA A 320 -14.31 20.91 -13.48
N CYS A 321 -14.98 21.76 -12.72
CA CYS A 321 -14.38 22.94 -12.10
C CYS A 321 -14.35 22.74 -10.58
N PHE A 322 -13.15 22.64 -10.01
CA PHE A 322 -12.94 22.37 -8.60
C PHE A 322 -12.58 23.65 -7.86
N PHE A 323 -13.41 24.03 -6.89
CA PHE A 323 -13.08 25.05 -5.90
C PHE A 323 -12.28 24.43 -4.77
N GLY A 324 -11.04 24.88 -4.64
CA GLY A 324 -10.06 24.38 -3.68
C GLY A 324 -8.74 25.07 -3.92
N ASN A 325 -8.01 25.46 -2.86
CA ASN A 325 -6.72 26.13 -3.00
C ASN A 325 -5.58 25.09 -3.06
N PRO A 326 -5.04 24.77 -4.25
CA PRO A 326 -4.05 23.71 -4.42
C PRO A 326 -2.62 24.28 -4.40
N LEU A 327 -2.44 25.58 -4.13
CA LEU A 327 -1.10 26.14 -4.00
C LEU A 327 -0.39 25.40 -2.88
N SER A 328 0.67 24.68 -3.24
CA SER A 328 1.53 23.91 -2.32
C SER A 328 2.13 24.76 -1.20
N SER A 329 2.00 26.09 -1.28
CA SER A 329 2.46 27.07 -0.30
C SER A 329 1.35 27.64 0.60
N SER A 330 0.09 27.26 0.44
CA SER A 330 -0.98 27.76 1.31
C SER A 330 -0.84 27.18 2.71
N THR A 331 -0.64 28.06 3.69
CA THR A 331 -0.55 27.72 5.12
C THR A 331 -1.88 27.89 5.86
N LYS A 332 -2.96 28.21 5.14
CA LYS A 332 -4.26 28.45 5.77
C LYS A 332 -4.84 27.14 6.32
N LEU A 333 -5.16 27.17 7.60
CA LEU A 333 -5.80 26.07 8.31
C LEU A 333 -7.32 26.15 8.16
N TYR A 334 -7.92 25.00 7.87
CA TYR A 334 -9.36 24.80 7.80
C TYR A 334 -9.76 23.78 8.86
N GLY A 335 -10.74 24.14 9.69
CA GLY A 335 -11.31 23.29 10.74
C GLY A 335 -12.80 23.56 10.91
N PRO A 336 -13.48 22.81 11.79
CA PRO A 336 -14.90 23.02 12.08
C PRO A 336 -15.22 24.48 12.42
N ILE A 337 -16.18 25.06 11.69
CA ILE A 337 -16.64 26.44 11.87
C ILE A 337 -17.25 26.58 13.27
N LYS A 338 -16.73 27.53 14.06
CA LYS A 338 -17.05 27.68 15.49
C LYS A 338 -18.54 27.92 15.73
N GLU A 339 -19.18 28.68 14.86
CA GLU A 339 -20.61 29.00 14.88
C GLU A 339 -21.51 27.79 14.64
N LEU A 340 -20.97 26.69 14.10
CA LEU A 340 -21.71 25.43 13.87
C LEU A 340 -21.51 24.42 15.02
N LEU A 341 -20.67 24.75 16.00
CA LEU A 341 -20.37 23.90 17.15
C LEU A 341 -21.31 24.23 18.32
N SER A 342 -21.65 23.19 19.08
CA SER A 342 -22.37 23.27 20.34
C SER A 342 -21.97 22.11 21.23
N ASP A 343 -22.44 22.07 22.47
CA ASP A 343 -22.21 20.92 23.37
C ASP A 343 -22.74 19.61 22.75
N ASP A 344 -23.84 19.68 21.99
CA ASP A 344 -24.45 18.56 21.28
C ASP A 344 -23.82 18.27 19.90
N ASN A 345 -23.01 19.19 19.37
CA ASN A 345 -22.27 19.03 18.10
C ASN A 345 -20.81 19.48 18.25
N PRO A 346 -19.99 18.76 19.03
CA PRO A 346 -18.59 19.09 19.25
C PRO A 346 -17.77 18.91 17.94
N PRO A 347 -16.57 19.52 17.85
CA PRO A 347 -15.73 19.40 16.66
C PRO A 347 -15.31 17.94 16.41
N LYS A 348 -15.63 17.42 15.22
CA LYS A 348 -15.33 16.04 14.79
C LYS A 348 -14.00 15.91 14.06
N TYR A 349 -13.52 17.02 13.53
CA TYR A 349 -12.31 17.11 12.72
C TYR A 349 -11.29 18.05 13.34
N LYS A 350 -10.01 17.75 13.12
CA LYS A 350 -8.91 18.66 13.43
C LYS A 350 -8.67 19.63 12.28
N GLU A 351 -8.03 20.76 12.59
CA GLU A 351 -7.60 21.72 11.59
C GLU A 351 -6.53 21.11 10.67
N THR A 352 -6.61 21.38 9.36
CA THR A 352 -5.65 20.93 8.36
C THR A 352 -5.47 22.00 7.27
N THR A 353 -4.35 21.95 6.54
CA THR A 353 -4.22 22.69 5.28
C THR A 353 -4.79 21.88 4.11
N VAL A 354 -5.17 22.55 3.01
CA VAL A 354 -5.59 21.86 1.77
C VAL A 354 -4.44 21.05 1.14
N PRO A 355 -3.19 21.54 1.06
CA PRO A 355 -2.06 20.73 0.58
C PRO A 355 -1.81 19.47 1.43
N ASP A 356 -1.86 19.59 2.76
CA ASP A 356 -1.69 18.42 3.64
C ASP A 356 -2.84 17.43 3.44
N TYR A 357 -4.07 17.92 3.36
CA TYR A 357 -5.23 17.09 3.05
C TYR A 357 -5.05 16.32 1.73
N ILE A 358 -4.68 17.01 0.65
CA ILE A 358 -4.46 16.39 -0.67
C ILE A 358 -3.35 15.34 -0.60
N LYS A 359 -2.26 15.63 0.12
CA LYS A 359 -1.17 14.68 0.36
C LYS A 359 -1.65 13.43 1.12
N TYR A 360 -2.52 13.58 2.11
CA TYR A 360 -3.12 12.45 2.83
C TYR A 360 -4.11 11.67 1.94
N ALA A 361 -4.99 12.37 1.22
CA ALA A 361 -5.98 11.79 0.33
C ALA A 361 -5.33 10.95 -0.80
N SER A 362 -4.23 11.45 -1.36
CA SER A 362 -3.43 10.80 -2.43
C SER A 362 -2.45 9.73 -1.93
N SER A 363 -2.31 9.55 -0.61
CA SER A 363 -1.44 8.51 -0.07
C SER A 363 -2.03 7.10 -0.25
N GLU A 364 -1.22 6.19 -0.81
CA GLU A 364 -1.50 4.75 -1.02
C GLU A 364 -1.50 3.93 0.29
N HIS A 365 -1.26 4.56 1.44
CA HIS A 365 -1.33 3.89 2.75
C HIS A 365 -2.75 3.38 3.09
N PHE A 366 -3.76 3.81 2.33
CA PHE A 366 -5.17 3.62 2.65
C PHE A 366 -6.08 3.49 1.40
N PRO A 367 -5.99 2.43 0.58
CA PRO A 367 -6.94 2.25 -0.52
C PRO A 367 -8.38 2.11 0.03
N GLY A 368 -9.34 2.80 -0.60
CA GLY A 368 -10.78 2.70 -0.29
C GLY A 368 -11.36 3.58 0.83
N LEU A 369 -10.56 4.36 1.57
CA LEU A 369 -11.07 5.34 2.55
C LEU A 369 -11.23 6.73 1.93
N SER A 370 -12.25 7.49 2.36
CA SER A 370 -12.37 8.91 2.00
C SER A 370 -11.17 9.70 2.56
N GLY A 371 -10.74 10.74 1.86
CA GLY A 371 -9.55 11.49 2.28
C GLY A 371 -9.72 12.16 3.65
N LEU A 372 -10.97 12.45 4.06
CA LEU A 372 -11.29 12.96 5.40
C LEU A 372 -10.95 11.98 6.51
N VAL A 373 -11.22 10.69 6.30
CA VAL A 373 -10.87 9.66 7.28
C VAL A 373 -9.34 9.59 7.40
N LYS A 374 -8.63 9.55 6.26
CA LYS A 374 -7.16 9.56 6.25
C LYS A 374 -6.55 10.78 6.96
N CYS A 375 -7.11 11.97 6.72
CA CYS A 375 -6.63 13.23 7.31
C CYS A 375 -6.95 13.33 8.82
N ASN A 376 -8.16 12.95 9.24
CA ASN A 376 -8.56 12.99 10.65
C ASN A 376 -7.82 11.92 11.48
N GLU A 377 -7.55 10.74 10.91
CA GLU A 377 -6.78 9.68 11.56
C GLU A 377 -5.29 10.01 11.68
N SER A 378 -4.71 10.71 10.70
CA SER A 378 -3.30 11.16 10.75
C SER A 378 -3.03 12.22 11.82
N LEU A 379 -4.05 12.99 12.20
CA LEU A 379 -3.95 14.03 13.22
C LEU A 379 -4.41 13.57 14.60
N ARG A 380 -5.05 12.40 14.75
CA ARG A 380 -5.38 11.82 16.06
C ARG A 380 -4.13 11.18 16.67
N THR A 381 -3.62 11.77 17.75
CA THR A 381 -2.97 10.97 18.80
C THR A 381 -4.04 10.01 19.32
N ILE A 382 -4.02 8.76 18.84
CA ILE A 382 -5.04 7.75 19.19
C ILE A 382 -4.82 7.32 20.65
N ASP A 383 -5.87 7.48 21.45
CA ASP A 383 -5.96 6.98 22.82
C ASP A 383 -6.39 5.50 22.79
N ILE A 384 -5.53 4.63 23.33
CA ILE A 384 -5.57 3.16 23.18
C ILE A 384 -6.81 2.54 23.87
N THR A 385 -7.46 3.30 24.75
CA THR A 385 -8.65 2.93 25.53
C THR A 385 -9.89 2.59 24.68
N THR A 386 -10.02 3.13 23.46
CA THR A 386 -11.21 2.89 22.62
C THR A 386 -11.18 1.49 21.97
N MET A 387 -10.00 0.94 21.68
CA MET A 387 -9.85 -0.43 21.17
C MET A 387 -10.01 -1.48 22.27
N ALA A 388 -9.68 -1.15 23.52
CA ALA A 388 -9.72 -2.09 24.65
C ALA A 388 -11.14 -2.44 25.13
N ASN A 389 -12.16 -1.65 24.76
CA ASN A 389 -13.51 -1.70 25.36
C ASN A 389 -14.66 -1.99 24.39
N ALA A 390 -14.41 -2.52 23.18
CA ALA A 390 -15.46 -2.94 22.27
C ALA A 390 -16.26 -4.12 22.87
N LYS A 391 -17.35 -3.82 23.57
CA LYS A 391 -18.30 -4.79 24.13
C LYS A 391 -19.00 -5.53 23.00
N THR A 392 -18.86 -6.84 22.98
CA THR A 392 -19.75 -7.76 22.28
C THR A 392 -21.11 -7.82 22.99
N THR A 393 -22.05 -7.00 22.54
CA THR A 393 -23.49 -7.24 22.73
C THR A 393 -24.21 -6.97 21.41
N PRO A 394 -25.14 -7.83 20.98
CA PRO A 394 -25.62 -7.83 19.61
C PRO A 394 -26.68 -6.76 19.40
N SER A 395 -26.31 -5.66 18.76
CA SER A 395 -27.26 -4.72 18.15
C SER A 395 -26.65 -4.11 16.89
N PHE A 396 -27.32 -4.30 15.75
CA PHE A 396 -27.02 -3.77 14.41
C PHE A 396 -25.64 -4.12 13.87
N VAL A 397 -25.61 -5.12 12.98
CA VAL A 397 -24.40 -5.62 12.32
C VAL A 397 -23.84 -4.55 11.37
N THR A 398 -22.97 -3.68 11.89
CA THR A 398 -21.94 -3.02 11.08
C THR A 398 -21.01 -4.10 10.53
N PRO A 399 -20.77 -4.18 9.21
CA PRO A 399 -19.82 -5.14 8.67
C PRO A 399 -18.44 -4.90 9.27
N TYR A 400 -17.80 -5.98 9.73
CA TYR A 400 -16.45 -5.97 10.28
C TYR A 400 -15.46 -5.39 9.25
N ASP A 401 -14.94 -4.19 9.52
CA ASP A 401 -13.93 -3.55 8.69
C ASP A 401 -12.52 -3.89 9.22
N ARG A 402 -12.01 -5.04 8.78
CA ARG A 402 -10.64 -5.50 9.07
C ARG A 402 -9.59 -4.45 8.72
N VAL A 403 -9.80 -3.71 7.63
CA VAL A 403 -8.84 -2.75 7.11
C VAL A 403 -8.77 -1.54 8.05
N ALA A 404 -9.90 -1.05 8.56
CA ALA A 404 -9.92 -0.03 9.60
C ALA A 404 -9.24 -0.48 10.89
N GLU A 405 -9.49 -1.72 11.36
CA GLU A 405 -8.85 -2.25 12.57
C GLU A 405 -7.31 -2.36 12.41
N LEU A 406 -6.82 -2.84 11.26
CA LEU A 406 -5.38 -2.88 10.97
C LEU A 406 -4.75 -1.48 10.99
N LYS A 407 -5.39 -0.50 10.34
CA LYS A 407 -4.90 0.88 10.25
C LYS A 407 -4.87 1.54 11.62
N ALA A 408 -5.94 1.38 12.41
CA ALA A 408 -6.00 1.94 13.75
C ALA A 408 -4.93 1.31 14.67
N PHE A 409 -4.69 0.00 14.56
CA PHE A 409 -3.58 -0.66 15.26
C PHE A 409 -2.21 -0.10 14.83
N ASP A 410 -1.97 0.02 13.53
CA ASP A 410 -0.73 0.51 12.92
C ASP A 410 -0.41 1.96 13.33
N LEU A 411 -1.43 2.82 13.34
CA LEU A 411 -1.34 4.24 13.71
C LEU A 411 -0.98 4.46 15.18
N THR A 412 -1.25 3.51 16.07
CA THR A 412 -0.82 3.63 17.47
C THR A 412 0.70 3.70 17.59
N LYS A 413 1.42 3.11 16.63
CA LYS A 413 2.89 2.91 16.64
C LYS A 413 3.40 2.21 17.91
N SER A 414 2.48 1.64 18.69
CA SER A 414 2.74 1.10 20.02
C SER A 414 3.00 -0.41 19.99
N GLY A 415 2.54 -1.06 18.92
CA GLY A 415 2.62 -2.50 18.72
C GLY A 415 1.62 -3.27 19.58
N VAL A 416 1.71 -4.60 19.55
CA VAL A 416 0.93 -5.51 20.38
C VAL A 416 1.15 -5.23 21.87
N GLN A 417 2.37 -4.84 22.27
CA GLN A 417 2.63 -4.45 23.66
C GLN A 417 1.78 -3.25 24.09
N GLY A 418 1.48 -2.31 23.18
CA GLY A 418 0.58 -1.20 23.47
C GLY A 418 -0.85 -1.65 23.79
N LEU A 419 -1.35 -2.68 23.09
CA LEU A 419 -2.66 -3.28 23.37
C LEU A 419 -2.68 -3.96 24.75
N VAL A 420 -1.60 -4.67 25.09
CA VAL A 420 -1.47 -5.31 26.41
C VAL A 420 -1.40 -4.26 27.52
N ASN A 421 -0.64 -3.18 27.34
CA ASN A 421 -0.56 -2.07 28.30
C ASN A 421 -1.92 -1.38 28.51
N ALA A 422 -2.79 -1.37 27.49
CA ALA A 422 -4.14 -0.85 27.60
C ALA A 422 -5.15 -1.84 28.22
N GLY A 423 -4.70 -3.02 28.66
CA GLY A 423 -5.52 -3.98 29.39
C GLY A 423 -6.48 -4.80 28.51
N VAL A 424 -6.09 -5.07 27.26
CA VAL A 424 -6.89 -5.89 26.35
C VAL A 424 -7.21 -7.26 26.96
N ARG A 425 -8.50 -7.66 26.95
CA ARG A 425 -8.97 -8.95 27.48
C ARG A 425 -9.30 -9.98 26.41
N HIS A 426 -9.48 -9.53 25.17
CA HIS A 426 -9.80 -10.37 24.03
C HIS A 426 -8.86 -10.05 22.88
N VAL A 427 -8.41 -11.07 22.16
CA VAL A 427 -7.56 -10.89 21.00
C VAL A 427 -8.38 -10.18 19.91
N PRO A 428 -7.95 -9.00 19.42
CA PRO A 428 -8.66 -8.28 18.36
C PRO A 428 -8.71 -9.10 17.06
N SER A 429 -9.72 -8.83 16.23
CA SER A 429 -10.08 -9.74 15.12
C SER A 429 -8.98 -9.84 14.07
N ILE A 430 -8.19 -8.78 13.88
CA ILE A 430 -7.02 -8.77 13.00
C ILE A 430 -5.94 -9.79 13.37
N PHE A 431 -5.89 -10.27 14.62
CA PHE A 431 -4.90 -11.26 15.08
C PHE A 431 -5.45 -12.69 15.10
N ILE A 432 -6.74 -12.89 14.83
CA ILE A 432 -7.36 -14.21 14.89
C ILE A 432 -6.95 -15.03 13.66
N ASN A 433 -6.26 -16.14 13.90
CA ASN A 433 -5.88 -17.09 12.87
C ASN A 433 -6.97 -18.15 12.65
N GLN A 434 -6.99 -18.75 11.46
CA GLN A 434 -7.88 -19.90 11.23
C GLN A 434 -7.45 -21.11 12.09
N PRO A 435 -8.40 -21.97 12.49
CA PRO A 435 -8.10 -23.15 13.27
C PRO A 435 -7.08 -24.06 12.56
N GLU A 436 -6.01 -24.43 13.25
CA GLU A 436 -5.01 -25.35 12.70
C GLU A 436 -5.54 -26.79 12.74
N THR A 437 -5.40 -27.51 11.62
CA THR A 437 -5.82 -28.91 11.49
C THR A 437 -4.72 -29.91 11.82
N ILE A 438 -3.45 -29.47 11.78
CA ILE A 438 -2.28 -30.29 12.09
C ILE A 438 -2.10 -30.39 13.62
N PRO A 439 -2.08 -31.60 14.19
CA PRO A 439 -1.95 -31.78 15.63
C PRO A 439 -0.52 -31.47 16.12
N ARG A 440 -0.43 -31.12 17.42
CA ARG A 440 0.84 -31.13 18.15
C ARG A 440 1.26 -32.58 18.42
N ALA A 441 2.56 -32.86 18.34
CA ALA A 441 3.09 -34.18 18.64
C ALA A 441 2.78 -34.57 20.08
N SER A 442 2.26 -35.78 20.28
CA SER A 442 1.90 -36.30 21.61
C SER A 442 3.11 -36.72 22.43
N ILE A 443 4.27 -36.92 21.79
CA ILE A 443 5.52 -37.39 22.38
C ILE A 443 6.62 -36.39 22.01
N PRO A 444 7.50 -36.00 22.96
CA PRO A 444 8.65 -35.15 22.67
C PRO A 444 9.55 -35.79 21.62
N VAL A 445 9.84 -35.06 20.53
CA VAL A 445 10.85 -35.47 19.56
C VAL A 445 12.21 -34.97 20.04
N GLU A 446 13.20 -35.85 20.08
CA GLU A 446 14.55 -35.48 20.49
C GLU A 446 15.20 -34.61 19.40
N LEU A 447 15.43 -33.33 19.72
CA LEU A 447 16.10 -32.39 18.82
C LEU A 447 17.62 -32.53 18.97
N PRO A 448 18.38 -32.53 17.85
CA PRO A 448 19.83 -32.62 17.91
C PRO A 448 20.44 -31.43 18.67
N VAL A 449 21.23 -31.73 19.69
CA VAL A 449 22.07 -30.75 20.40
C VAL A 449 23.54 -31.02 20.05
N ILE A 450 24.20 -30.01 19.49
CA ILE A 450 25.56 -30.13 18.95
C ILE A 450 26.50 -29.24 19.78
N ASP A 451 27.50 -29.88 20.38
CA ASP A 451 28.55 -29.20 21.13
C ASP A 451 29.64 -28.70 20.18
N LEU A 452 29.73 -27.37 20.02
CA LEU A 452 30.76 -26.73 19.19
C LEU A 452 32.10 -26.56 19.91
N GLY A 453 32.16 -26.83 21.22
CA GLY A 453 33.40 -26.89 22.01
C GLY A 453 34.13 -28.24 21.91
N SER A 454 33.51 -29.25 21.27
CA SER A 454 34.12 -30.56 21.02
C SER A 454 35.40 -30.44 20.20
N THR A 455 36.46 -31.15 20.62
CA THR A 455 37.72 -31.26 19.87
C THR A 455 37.64 -32.20 18.67
N ASP A 456 36.61 -33.06 18.61
CA ASP A 456 36.36 -33.96 17.49
C ASP A 456 35.51 -33.28 16.41
N ARG A 457 36.18 -32.54 15.51
CA ARG A 457 35.55 -31.86 14.38
C ARG A 457 34.79 -32.82 13.46
N ALA A 458 35.33 -34.02 13.21
CA ALA A 458 34.73 -34.97 12.29
C ALA A 458 33.36 -35.47 12.80
N SER A 459 33.27 -35.78 14.09
CA SER A 459 32.01 -36.11 14.75
C SER A 459 31.02 -34.94 14.73
N THR A 460 31.48 -33.71 14.98
CA THR A 460 30.65 -32.50 14.89
C THR A 460 30.08 -32.31 13.48
N VAL A 461 30.90 -32.43 12.44
CA VAL A 461 30.47 -32.35 11.03
C VAL A 461 29.43 -33.43 10.70
N LYS A 462 29.64 -34.67 11.18
CA LYS A 462 28.69 -35.77 10.98
C LYS A 462 27.33 -35.48 11.63
N LYS A 463 27.32 -34.93 12.85
CA LYS A 463 26.07 -34.53 13.54
C LYS A 463 25.36 -33.39 12.81
N ILE A 464 26.10 -32.38 12.35
CA ILE A 464 25.53 -31.26 11.58
C ILE A 464 24.94 -31.75 10.26
N ARG A 465 25.61 -32.68 9.56
CA ARG A 465 25.07 -33.33 8.37
C ARG A 465 23.73 -34.00 8.67
N ALA A 466 23.71 -34.90 9.65
CA ALA A 466 22.50 -35.65 9.99
C ALA A 466 21.35 -34.73 10.42
N ALA A 467 21.62 -33.68 11.20
CA ALA A 467 20.59 -32.73 11.63
C ALA A 467 20.05 -31.89 10.46
N SER A 468 20.93 -31.38 9.61
CA SER A 468 20.55 -30.52 8.47
C SER A 468 19.82 -31.28 7.35
N GLU A 469 20.14 -32.56 7.13
CA GLU A 469 19.51 -33.41 6.11
C GLU A 469 18.15 -33.96 6.57
N ASN A 470 17.97 -34.25 7.86
CA ASN A 470 16.75 -34.88 8.38
C ASN A 470 15.71 -33.87 8.90
N LEU A 471 16.16 -32.87 9.66
CA LEU A 471 15.27 -31.89 10.32
C LEU A 471 15.43 -30.50 9.75
N GLY A 472 16.65 -30.12 9.33
CA GLY A 472 16.95 -28.73 8.96
C GLY A 472 17.07 -27.77 10.15
N LEU A 473 16.92 -28.28 11.37
CA LEU A 473 16.97 -27.52 12.61
C LEU A 473 17.71 -28.29 13.70
N PHE A 474 18.58 -27.61 14.44
CA PHE A 474 19.31 -28.17 15.58
C PHE A 474 19.70 -27.07 16.59
N GLN A 475 20.03 -27.47 17.80
CA GLN A 475 20.56 -26.56 18.82
C GLN A 475 22.07 -26.70 18.93
N VAL A 476 22.78 -25.60 19.18
CA VAL A 476 24.22 -25.60 19.45
C VAL A 476 24.51 -25.09 20.85
N VAL A 477 25.48 -25.71 21.51
CA VAL A 477 26.02 -25.29 22.82
C VAL A 477 27.53 -25.10 22.72
N ASN A 478 28.13 -24.43 23.71
CA ASN A 478 29.56 -24.10 23.73
C ASN A 478 30.04 -23.40 22.43
N HIS A 479 29.17 -22.57 21.84
CA HIS A 479 29.39 -21.86 20.58
C HIS A 479 30.31 -20.64 20.70
N GLY A 480 30.85 -20.36 21.89
CA GLY A 480 31.85 -19.31 22.12
C GLY A 480 31.31 -17.88 22.24
N ILE A 481 29.98 -17.68 22.26
CA ILE A 481 29.39 -16.37 22.59
C ILE A 481 29.25 -16.29 24.11
N PRO A 482 29.80 -15.25 24.79
CA PRO A 482 29.70 -15.13 26.23
C PRO A 482 28.24 -15.02 26.70
N LEU A 483 27.89 -15.71 27.78
CA LEU A 483 26.53 -15.69 28.34
C LEU A 483 26.05 -14.29 28.73
N HIS A 484 26.95 -13.42 29.19
CA HIS A 484 26.57 -12.04 29.53
C HIS A 484 26.14 -11.25 28.29
N VAL A 485 26.80 -11.46 27.13
CA VAL A 485 26.41 -10.82 25.86
C VAL A 485 25.02 -11.30 25.44
N MET A 486 24.76 -12.61 25.51
CA MET A 486 23.44 -13.18 25.18
C MET A 486 22.32 -12.60 26.06
N ASN A 487 22.53 -12.59 27.38
CA ASN A 487 21.56 -12.08 28.34
C ASN A 487 21.29 -10.59 28.15
N GLU A 488 22.35 -9.78 28.02
CA GLU A 488 22.22 -8.34 27.84
C GLU A 488 21.59 -7.99 26.48
N THR A 489 21.79 -8.82 25.45
CA THR A 489 21.13 -8.64 24.15
C THR A 489 19.62 -8.86 24.26
N LEU A 490 19.19 -9.94 24.93
CA LEU A 490 17.76 -10.19 25.19
C LEU A 490 17.15 -9.05 26.02
N GLU A 491 17.88 -8.55 27.02
CA GLU A 491 17.43 -7.43 27.85
C GLU A 491 17.42 -6.10 27.10
N GLY A 492 18.37 -5.86 26.19
CA GLY A 492 18.36 -4.70 25.29
C GLY A 492 17.12 -4.69 24.39
N VAL A 493 16.78 -5.83 23.81
CA VAL A 493 15.54 -5.98 23.01
C VAL A 493 14.31 -5.74 23.88
N ARG A 494 14.28 -6.30 25.10
CA ARG A 494 13.19 -6.09 26.05
C ARG A 494 13.00 -4.60 26.37
N ARG A 495 14.06 -3.92 26.83
CA ARG A 495 14.04 -2.49 27.17
C ARG A 495 13.60 -1.63 25.98
N PHE A 496 14.07 -1.92 24.77
CA PHE A 496 13.60 -1.23 23.56
C PHE A 496 12.08 -1.38 23.40
N HIS A 497 11.53 -2.60 23.51
CA HIS A 497 10.12 -2.84 23.26
C HIS A 497 9.18 -2.39 24.39
N GLU A 498 9.71 -2.22 25.60
CA GLU A 498 8.95 -1.73 26.76
C GLU A 498 8.91 -0.19 26.82
N ASP A 499 9.84 0.51 26.16
CA ASP A 499 9.84 1.98 26.05
C ASP A 499 9.02 2.46 24.83
N LEU A 500 7.82 2.99 25.09
CA LEU A 500 6.93 3.48 24.03
C LEU A 500 7.49 4.68 23.26
N GLU A 501 8.18 5.60 23.94
CA GLU A 501 8.65 6.84 23.34
C GLU A 501 9.85 6.58 22.44
N ILE A 502 10.75 5.68 22.83
CA ILE A 502 11.83 5.21 21.96
C ILE A 502 11.25 4.47 20.75
N LYS A 503 10.35 3.49 20.96
CA LYS A 503 9.74 2.73 19.85
C LYS A 503 9.14 3.61 18.77
N LYS A 504 8.35 4.62 19.16
CA LYS A 504 7.66 5.52 18.23
C LYS A 504 8.62 6.28 17.30
N GLN A 505 9.83 6.60 17.76
CA GLN A 505 10.85 7.29 16.94
C GLN A 505 11.36 6.43 15.77
N PHE A 506 11.38 5.11 15.97
CA PHE A 506 11.85 4.15 14.98
C PHE A 506 10.70 3.49 14.21
N TYR A 507 9.46 3.86 14.49
CA TYR A 507 8.29 3.29 13.82
C TYR A 507 8.27 3.67 12.34
N THR A 508 8.32 2.69 11.45
CA THR A 508 8.18 2.92 10.02
C THR A 508 7.76 1.65 9.29
N ARG A 509 7.07 1.81 8.16
CA ARG A 509 6.88 0.74 7.17
C ARG A 509 7.79 0.87 5.96
N ASP A 510 8.61 1.93 5.90
CA ASP A 510 9.66 2.11 4.91
C ASP A 510 10.86 1.22 5.24
N ALA A 511 11.01 0.14 4.48
CA ALA A 511 12.10 -0.83 4.62
C ALA A 511 13.47 -0.30 4.14
N SER A 512 13.54 0.90 3.55
CA SER A 512 14.81 1.53 3.17
C SER A 512 15.56 2.16 4.35
N ARG A 513 14.88 2.36 5.49
CA ARG A 513 15.52 2.87 6.70
C ARG A 513 16.49 1.83 7.29
N LYS A 514 17.60 2.34 7.83
CA LYS A 514 18.68 1.54 8.46
C LYS A 514 18.20 0.72 9.66
N PHE A 515 17.33 1.30 10.48
CA PHE A 515 16.69 0.63 11.61
C PHE A 515 15.19 0.86 11.51
N VAL A 516 14.42 -0.23 11.60
CA VAL A 516 12.97 -0.24 11.43
C VAL A 516 12.35 -0.91 12.62
N TYR A 517 11.41 -0.24 13.29
CA TYR A 517 10.47 -0.87 14.21
C TYR A 517 9.08 -0.89 13.59
N HIS A 518 8.41 -2.03 13.65
CA HIS A 518 7.01 -2.17 13.27
C HIS A 518 6.37 -3.41 13.89
N SER A 519 5.03 -3.41 13.97
CA SER A 519 4.30 -4.64 14.26
C SER A 519 3.85 -5.27 12.96
N ASN A 520 4.36 -6.48 12.69
CA ASN A 520 4.14 -7.27 11.46
C ASN A 520 4.59 -6.57 10.15
N PHE A 521 5.61 -7.12 9.49
CA PHE A 521 6.10 -6.59 8.21
C PHE A 521 5.05 -6.68 7.09
N ASN A 522 4.21 -7.71 7.12
CA ASN A 522 3.14 -8.00 6.16
C ASN A 522 1.73 -7.74 6.74
N LEU A 523 1.60 -6.73 7.63
CA LEU A 523 0.35 -6.43 8.35
C LEU A 523 -0.87 -6.34 7.41
N TYR A 524 -0.72 -5.66 6.27
CA TYR A 524 -1.82 -5.37 5.34
C TYR A 524 -2.11 -6.49 4.33
N SER A 525 -1.15 -7.36 4.05
CA SER A 525 -1.31 -8.46 3.08
C SER A 525 -1.61 -9.81 3.73
N SER A 526 -1.31 -9.98 5.02
CA SER A 526 -1.60 -11.24 5.72
C SER A 526 -3.08 -11.38 6.05
N PRO A 527 -3.65 -12.60 5.99
CA PRO A 527 -5.01 -12.87 6.47
C PRO A 527 -5.20 -12.58 7.97
N ALA A 528 -4.16 -12.77 8.78
CA ALA A 528 -4.11 -12.46 10.20
C ALA A 528 -2.72 -11.90 10.56
N ALA A 529 -2.69 -10.93 11.47
CA ALA A 529 -1.48 -10.41 12.08
C ALA A 529 -0.96 -11.38 13.16
N ASN A 530 0.34 -11.37 13.40
CA ASN A 530 0.96 -12.10 14.49
C ASN A 530 0.94 -11.27 15.78
N TRP A 531 0.74 -11.93 16.91
CA TRP A 531 0.85 -11.37 18.26
C TRP A 531 2.32 -11.13 18.66
N ARG A 532 2.98 -10.22 17.93
CA ARG A 532 4.41 -9.93 18.06
C ARG A 532 4.77 -8.54 17.55
N ASP A 533 5.69 -7.89 18.27
CA ASP A 533 6.38 -6.68 17.85
C ASP A 533 7.82 -6.98 17.43
N THR A 534 8.34 -6.21 16.48
CA THR A 534 9.66 -6.50 15.89
C THR A 534 10.37 -5.23 15.48
N PHE A 535 11.65 -5.13 15.82
CA PHE A 535 12.55 -4.26 15.09
C PHE A 535 13.53 -5.09 14.28
N PHE A 536 14.04 -4.52 13.20
CA PHE A 536 15.13 -5.13 12.45
C PHE A 536 16.11 -4.09 11.89
N THR A 537 17.32 -4.58 11.60
CA THR A 537 18.39 -3.82 10.95
C THR A 537 19.35 -4.76 10.21
N PHE A 538 20.01 -4.25 9.17
CA PHE A 538 21.07 -4.97 8.47
C PHE A 538 22.43 -4.61 9.09
N MET A 539 23.05 -5.57 9.77
CA MET A 539 24.35 -5.40 10.44
C MET A 539 25.54 -5.74 9.54
N ALA A 540 25.31 -6.36 8.39
CA ALA A 540 26.31 -6.62 7.36
C ALA A 540 25.66 -6.59 5.96
N PRO A 541 26.40 -6.22 4.90
CA PRO A 541 27.83 -5.91 4.88
C PRO A 541 28.17 -4.50 5.37
N THR A 542 27.20 -3.57 5.33
CA THR A 542 27.38 -2.18 5.74
C THR A 542 26.50 -1.90 6.96
N PRO A 543 27.00 -2.10 8.20
CA PRO A 543 26.22 -1.80 9.40
C PRO A 543 25.81 -0.32 9.47
N PRO A 544 24.75 0.02 10.21
CA PRO A 544 24.43 1.40 10.54
C PRO A 544 25.53 2.03 11.40
N LEU A 545 25.63 3.36 11.34
CA LEU A 545 26.45 4.09 12.30
C LEU A 545 25.83 3.94 13.71
N PRO A 546 26.63 3.95 14.79
CA PRO A 546 26.12 3.76 16.15
C PRO A 546 24.94 4.68 16.49
N GLU A 547 25.00 5.95 16.11
CA GLU A 547 23.95 6.95 16.32
C GLU A 547 22.63 6.65 15.57
N GLU A 548 22.66 5.79 14.55
CA GLU A 548 21.46 5.33 13.82
C GLU A 548 20.72 4.21 14.57
N LEU A 549 21.34 3.63 15.62
CA LEU A 549 20.73 2.60 16.47
C LEU A 549 20.18 3.21 17.77
N PRO A 550 19.08 2.64 18.33
CA PRO A 550 18.55 3.06 19.63
C PRO A 550 19.57 2.87 20.74
N GLU A 551 19.85 3.92 21.50
CA GLU A 551 20.86 3.92 22.58
C GLU A 551 20.67 2.76 23.56
N VAL A 552 19.41 2.43 23.89
CA VAL A 552 19.02 1.38 24.83
C VAL A 552 19.51 -0.03 24.45
N CYS A 553 19.79 -0.29 23.17
CA CYS A 553 20.27 -1.60 22.72
C CYS A 553 21.47 -1.52 21.76
N ARG A 554 21.99 -0.33 21.47
CA ARG A 554 23.03 -0.06 20.46
C ARG A 554 24.28 -0.91 20.65
N ASP A 555 24.98 -0.74 21.77
CA ASP A 555 26.33 -1.29 21.94
C ASP A 555 26.28 -2.82 22.00
N ILE A 556 25.30 -3.35 22.74
CA ILE A 556 25.13 -4.79 22.87
C ILE A 556 24.69 -5.44 21.55
N GLN A 557 23.86 -4.76 20.75
CA GLN A 557 23.47 -5.25 19.43
C GLN A 557 24.66 -5.33 18.48
N ILE A 558 25.56 -4.34 18.50
CA ILE A 558 26.81 -4.35 17.73
C ILE A 558 27.71 -5.51 18.19
N GLU A 559 27.94 -5.63 19.49
CA GLU A 559 28.78 -6.69 20.06
C GLU A 559 28.27 -8.09 19.73
N TYR A 560 26.97 -8.34 19.96
CA TYR A 560 26.36 -9.62 19.64
C TYR A 560 26.41 -9.93 18.15
N SER A 561 26.17 -8.94 17.28
CA SER A 561 26.25 -9.13 15.83
C SER A 561 27.67 -9.53 15.39
N ASN A 562 28.71 -8.97 16.01
CA ASN A 562 30.09 -9.36 15.74
C ASN A 562 30.39 -10.82 16.16
N HIS A 563 29.83 -11.25 17.29
CA HIS A 563 29.93 -12.64 17.73
C HIS A 563 29.18 -13.58 16.78
N VAL A 564 27.98 -13.21 16.35
CA VAL A 564 27.17 -13.97 15.39
C VAL A 564 27.86 -14.09 14.04
N MET A 565 28.51 -13.03 13.52
CA MET A 565 29.28 -13.10 12.28
C MET A 565 30.41 -14.14 12.36
N LYS A 566 31.14 -14.18 13.47
CA LYS A 566 32.20 -15.18 13.70
C LYS A 566 31.63 -16.59 13.76
N LEU A 567 30.54 -16.79 14.50
CA LEU A 567 29.86 -18.08 14.61
C LEU A 567 29.28 -18.54 13.27
N GLY A 568 28.67 -17.64 12.51
CA GLY A 568 28.15 -17.91 11.17
C GLY A 568 29.24 -18.41 10.22
N GLY A 569 30.41 -17.75 10.22
CA GLY A 569 31.58 -18.21 9.45
C GLY A 569 31.98 -19.65 9.79
N LEU A 570 32.07 -19.98 11.09
CA LEU A 570 32.34 -21.36 11.53
C LEU A 570 31.25 -22.35 11.10
N LEU A 571 29.98 -21.99 11.24
CA LEU A 571 28.86 -22.85 10.84
C LEU A 571 28.85 -23.09 9.33
N PHE A 572 29.09 -22.08 8.50
CA PHE A 572 29.23 -22.26 7.06
C PHE A 572 30.40 -23.17 6.69
N GLN A 573 31.50 -23.15 7.47
CA GLN A 573 32.59 -24.10 7.26
C GLN A 573 32.18 -25.54 7.55
N LEU A 574 31.56 -25.76 8.70
CA LEU A 574 31.09 -27.07 9.12
C LEU A 574 30.00 -27.61 8.18
N ILE A 575 29.11 -26.76 7.66
CA ILE A 575 28.08 -27.14 6.69
C ILE A 575 28.72 -27.46 5.33
N SER A 576 29.75 -26.73 4.90
CA SER A 576 30.47 -27.06 3.66
C SER A 576 31.13 -28.44 3.74
N GLU A 577 31.80 -28.76 4.86
CA GLU A 577 32.34 -30.10 5.13
C GLU A 577 31.22 -31.16 5.23
N ALA A 578 30.09 -30.80 5.85
CA ALA A 578 28.92 -31.67 5.91
C ALA A 578 28.35 -31.96 4.52
N LEU A 579 28.47 -31.05 3.55
CA LEU A 579 28.09 -31.31 2.16
C LEU A 579 29.12 -32.17 1.41
N GLY A 580 30.34 -32.32 1.93
CA GLY A 580 31.48 -32.99 1.28
C GLY A 580 32.36 -32.03 0.47
N LEU A 581 32.24 -30.72 0.71
CA LEU A 581 32.96 -29.66 0.02
C LEU A 581 34.17 -29.19 0.84
N LYS A 582 35.01 -28.33 0.24
CA LYS A 582 36.07 -27.63 0.98
C LYS A 582 35.47 -26.78 2.10
N PRO A 583 36.13 -26.63 3.27
CA PRO A 583 35.58 -25.89 4.40
C PRO A 583 35.08 -24.49 4.02
N ASN A 584 35.80 -23.72 3.20
CA ASN A 584 35.39 -22.35 2.90
C ASN A 584 34.38 -22.22 1.75
N TYR A 585 33.88 -23.32 1.17
CA TYR A 585 33.09 -23.28 -0.07
C TYR A 585 31.89 -22.32 0.00
N LEU A 586 31.05 -22.44 1.05
CA LEU A 586 29.87 -21.57 1.20
C LEU A 586 30.26 -20.10 1.44
N GLN A 587 31.42 -19.83 2.02
CA GLN A 587 31.94 -18.47 2.21
C GLN A 587 32.48 -17.91 0.88
N ASP A 588 33.13 -18.74 0.06
CA ASP A 588 33.67 -18.38 -1.26
C ASP A 588 32.55 -18.01 -2.24
N ILE A 589 31.34 -18.56 -2.07
CA ILE A 589 30.14 -18.18 -2.82
C ILE A 589 29.29 -17.12 -2.10
N GLU A 590 29.84 -16.47 -1.06
CA GLU A 590 29.27 -15.30 -0.38
C GLU A 590 28.02 -15.55 0.49
N CYS A 591 27.79 -16.77 0.98
CA CYS A 591 26.65 -17.05 1.87
C CYS A 591 26.73 -16.34 3.24
N ASP A 592 27.93 -15.90 3.65
CA ASP A 592 28.21 -15.32 4.96
C ASP A 592 28.33 -13.78 4.97
N LYS A 593 27.99 -13.10 3.86
CA LYS A 593 28.27 -11.66 3.69
C LYS A 593 27.22 -10.71 4.25
N GLY A 594 25.97 -11.14 4.39
CA GLY A 594 24.91 -10.32 4.92
C GLY A 594 24.34 -10.89 6.21
N LEU A 595 23.95 -9.98 7.10
CA LEU A 595 23.40 -10.30 8.40
C LEU A 595 22.26 -9.34 8.71
N ALA A 596 21.05 -9.86 8.82
CA ALA A 596 19.91 -9.11 9.31
C ALA A 596 19.62 -9.51 10.76
N PHE A 597 19.61 -8.52 11.66
CA PHE A 597 19.30 -8.70 13.08
C PHE A 597 17.82 -8.35 13.31
N TYR A 598 17.08 -9.26 13.94
CA TYR A 598 15.68 -9.06 14.33
C TYR A 598 15.50 -9.23 15.84
N GLY A 599 15.01 -8.19 16.50
CA GLY A 599 14.62 -8.22 17.90
C GLY A 599 13.11 -8.43 18.02
N HIS A 600 12.69 -9.66 18.30
CA HIS A 600 11.28 -10.03 18.44
C HIS A 600 10.83 -9.97 19.89
N TYR A 601 9.62 -9.45 20.08
CA TYR A 601 8.99 -9.31 21.39
C TYR A 601 7.53 -9.78 21.32
N TYR A 602 7.19 -10.72 22.19
CA TYR A 602 5.90 -11.43 22.21
C TYR A 602 5.23 -11.16 23.57
N PRO A 603 4.31 -10.19 23.65
CA PRO A 603 3.56 -9.90 24.87
C PRO A 603 2.73 -11.11 25.33
N ALA A 604 2.34 -11.14 26.60
CA ALA A 604 1.34 -12.07 27.10
C ALA A 604 0.04 -11.94 26.29
N CYS A 605 -0.57 -13.06 25.91
CA CYS A 605 -1.78 -13.11 25.11
C CYS A 605 -2.97 -13.61 25.95
N PRO A 606 -4.11 -12.91 26.00
CA PRO A 606 -5.26 -13.34 26.79
C PRO A 606 -6.02 -14.54 26.18
N GLN A 607 -5.82 -14.82 24.88
CA GLN A 607 -6.45 -15.94 24.18
C GLN A 607 -5.45 -16.58 23.20
N PRO A 608 -4.40 -17.26 23.71
CA PRO A 608 -3.28 -17.75 22.89
C PRO A 608 -3.72 -18.72 21.80
N ASP A 609 -4.79 -19.49 22.01
CA ASP A 609 -5.32 -20.46 21.05
C ASP A 609 -5.93 -19.81 19.79
N LEU A 610 -6.22 -18.49 19.82
CA LEU A 610 -6.80 -17.76 18.69
C LEU A 610 -5.75 -17.10 17.80
N THR A 611 -4.49 -17.01 18.22
CA THR A 611 -3.46 -16.25 17.49
C THR A 611 -2.09 -16.94 17.49
N MET A 612 -1.13 -16.35 16.78
CA MET A 612 0.22 -16.86 16.63
C MET A 612 1.23 -15.75 16.91
N GLY A 613 2.34 -16.06 17.59
CA GLY A 613 3.50 -15.18 17.62
C GLY A 613 4.22 -15.11 16.26
N GLY A 614 4.10 -16.16 15.46
CA GLY A 614 4.60 -16.24 14.09
C GLY A 614 3.89 -17.37 13.32
N THR A 615 3.16 -17.04 12.27
CA THR A 615 2.48 -18.01 11.39
C THR A 615 3.48 -18.99 10.74
N LYS A 616 2.99 -20.17 10.33
CA LYS A 616 3.84 -21.19 9.70
C LYS A 616 4.56 -20.66 8.44
N HIS A 617 5.88 -20.84 8.38
CA HIS A 617 6.72 -20.39 7.27
C HIS A 617 8.06 -21.16 7.20
N THR A 618 8.81 -20.94 6.13
CA THR A 618 10.23 -21.27 5.98
C THR A 618 11.05 -19.98 5.92
N ASP A 619 12.34 -20.07 6.29
CA ASP A 619 13.25 -18.93 6.26
C ASP A 619 13.83 -18.74 4.86
N GLY A 620 13.73 -17.52 4.32
CA GLY A 620 14.10 -17.27 2.92
C GLY A 620 15.60 -17.09 2.64
N GLY A 621 16.46 -17.14 3.66
CA GLY A 621 17.90 -16.88 3.54
C GLY A 621 18.73 -18.15 3.37
N PHE A 622 19.98 -18.09 3.81
CA PHE A 622 20.88 -19.24 3.88
C PHE A 622 20.79 -19.96 5.22
N LEU A 623 20.91 -19.21 6.32
CA LEU A 623 21.02 -19.76 7.68
C LEU A 623 20.44 -18.76 8.68
N THR A 624 19.70 -19.24 9.66
CA THR A 624 19.22 -18.43 10.79
C THR A 624 19.88 -18.91 12.08
N ILE A 625 20.39 -17.96 12.86
CA ILE A 625 20.84 -18.19 14.24
C ILE A 625 19.84 -17.51 15.16
N LEU A 626 19.10 -18.31 15.92
CA LEU A 626 18.04 -17.85 16.80
C LEU A 626 18.44 -18.05 18.27
N MET A 627 18.40 -16.95 19.02
CA MET A 627 18.49 -16.93 20.48
C MET A 627 17.08 -16.81 21.07
N GLN A 628 16.73 -17.74 21.95
CA GLN A 628 15.46 -17.73 22.69
C GLN A 628 15.69 -17.33 24.14
N ASP A 629 14.69 -16.71 24.76
CA ASP A 629 14.61 -16.64 26.22
C ASP A 629 14.10 -17.96 26.82
N LYS A 630 13.73 -17.93 28.11
CA LYS A 630 13.28 -19.11 28.86
C LYS A 630 11.82 -19.52 28.58
N ILE A 631 11.08 -18.73 27.80
CA ILE A 631 9.66 -19.00 27.49
C ILE A 631 9.57 -19.77 26.17
N GLU A 632 8.93 -20.93 26.23
CA GLU A 632 8.67 -21.77 25.05
C GLU A 632 7.76 -21.04 24.04
N GLY A 633 7.90 -21.41 22.76
CA GLY A 633 7.04 -20.85 21.72
C GLY A 633 7.37 -21.33 20.31
N LEU A 634 8.63 -21.64 20.01
CA LEU A 634 9.02 -22.14 18.70
C LEU A 634 8.54 -23.59 18.50
N GLN A 635 7.92 -23.85 17.36
CA GLN A 635 7.51 -25.18 16.94
C GLN A 635 7.97 -25.48 15.51
N LEU A 636 8.46 -26.70 15.31
CA LEU A 636 8.92 -27.27 14.05
C LEU A 636 7.83 -28.20 13.49
N LEU A 637 7.55 -28.14 12.19
CA LEU A 637 6.71 -29.14 11.53
C LEU A 637 7.57 -30.35 11.15
N HIS A 638 7.32 -31.49 11.78
CA HIS A 638 8.00 -32.75 11.50
C HIS A 638 6.99 -33.89 11.40
N GLN A 639 7.07 -34.71 10.34
CA GLN A 639 6.17 -35.86 10.12
C GLN A 639 4.68 -35.50 10.26
N ASN A 640 4.29 -34.33 9.74
CA ASN A 640 2.92 -33.81 9.81
C ASN A 640 2.41 -33.61 11.26
N GLN A 641 3.32 -33.30 12.18
CA GLN A 641 3.02 -32.91 13.56
C GLN A 641 3.85 -31.68 13.95
N TRP A 642 3.28 -30.83 14.80
CA TRP A 642 4.02 -29.73 15.40
C TRP A 642 4.82 -30.21 16.61
N VAL A 643 6.13 -30.04 16.55
CA VAL A 643 7.11 -30.43 17.57
C VAL A 643 7.64 -29.18 18.26
N ASP A 644 7.60 -29.13 19.59
CA ASP A 644 8.17 -27.99 20.33
C ASP A 644 9.69 -27.99 20.29
N VAL A 645 10.26 -26.79 20.22
CA VAL A 645 11.70 -26.54 20.36
C VAL A 645 11.93 -25.90 21.73
N PRO A 646 12.15 -26.71 22.79
CA PRO A 646 12.36 -26.17 24.14
C PRO A 646 13.68 -25.41 24.20
N PRO A 647 13.71 -24.22 24.83
CA PRO A 647 14.93 -23.44 24.98
C PRO A 647 15.90 -24.13 25.94
N ILE A 648 17.12 -24.37 25.49
CA ILE A 648 18.22 -24.82 26.34
C ILE A 648 19.01 -23.58 26.81
N PRO A 649 19.24 -23.39 28.13
CA PRO A 649 20.01 -22.26 28.63
C PRO A 649 21.39 -22.15 27.97
N GLY A 650 21.67 -20.99 27.37
CA GLY A 650 22.94 -20.73 26.69
C GLY A 650 23.11 -21.48 25.37
N ALA A 651 22.04 -22.03 24.78
CA ALA A 651 22.06 -22.60 23.45
C ALA A 651 21.51 -21.62 22.41
N LEU A 652 21.86 -21.86 21.15
CA LEU A 652 21.29 -21.18 19.98
C LEU A 652 20.63 -22.22 19.08
N VAL A 653 19.48 -21.87 18.51
CA VAL A 653 18.83 -22.68 17.48
C VAL A 653 19.38 -22.29 16.12
N ILE A 654 19.83 -23.27 15.36
CA ILE A 654 20.29 -23.12 13.99
C ILE A 654 19.22 -23.67 13.05
N ASN A 655 18.79 -22.85 12.10
CA ASN A 655 17.78 -23.20 11.10
C ASN A 655 18.34 -23.02 9.69
N ILE A 656 18.19 -24.03 8.84
CA ILE A 656 18.58 -23.97 7.43
C ILE A 656 17.53 -23.17 6.65
N GLY A 657 17.99 -22.23 5.82
CA GLY A 657 17.12 -21.43 4.97
C GLY A 657 16.91 -22.01 3.58
N ASP A 658 15.90 -21.49 2.89
CA ASP A 658 15.46 -21.95 1.58
C ASP A 658 16.55 -21.84 0.51
N ILE A 659 17.34 -20.76 0.48
CA ILE A 659 18.43 -20.63 -0.50
C ILE A 659 19.52 -21.68 -0.24
N LEU A 660 19.79 -22.01 1.02
CA LEU A 660 20.77 -23.06 1.34
C LEU A 660 20.25 -24.45 0.94
N GLN A 661 18.95 -24.72 1.10
CA GLN A 661 18.31 -25.91 0.52
C GLN A 661 18.43 -25.94 -1.02
N LEU A 662 18.19 -24.80 -1.68
CA LEU A 662 18.28 -24.66 -3.14
C LEU A 662 19.67 -25.01 -3.66
N ILE A 663 20.72 -24.37 -3.12
CA ILE A 663 22.09 -24.58 -3.59
C ILE A 663 22.61 -25.97 -3.22
N SER A 664 22.11 -26.57 -2.14
CA SER A 664 22.43 -27.96 -1.78
C SER A 664 21.67 -29.01 -2.60
N ASN A 665 20.80 -28.58 -3.53
CA ASN A 665 19.95 -29.45 -4.35
C ASN A 665 19.08 -30.40 -3.52
N ASP A 666 18.36 -29.88 -2.51
CA ASP A 666 17.55 -30.63 -1.54
C ASP A 666 18.32 -31.55 -0.57
N LYS A 667 19.65 -31.53 -0.57
CA LYS A 667 20.43 -32.29 0.42
C LYS A 667 20.17 -31.77 1.83
N LEU A 668 20.21 -30.45 2.03
CA LEU A 668 19.80 -29.81 3.28
C LEU A 668 18.31 -29.43 3.21
N LYS A 669 17.61 -29.46 4.35
CA LYS A 669 16.18 -29.14 4.43
C LYS A 669 15.97 -27.80 5.10
N SER A 670 15.16 -26.94 4.50
CA SER A 670 14.58 -25.75 5.10
C SER A 670 13.25 -26.15 5.75
N PRO A 671 13.18 -26.19 7.09
CA PRO A 671 11.99 -26.67 7.77
C PRO A 671 10.90 -25.60 7.87
N THR A 672 9.66 -26.06 7.73
CA THR A 672 8.50 -25.25 8.11
C THR A 672 8.41 -25.17 9.63
N HIS A 673 8.30 -23.97 10.16
CA HIS A 673 8.22 -23.71 11.60
C HIS A 673 7.24 -22.57 11.90
N ARG A 674 6.82 -22.44 13.16
CA ARG A 674 5.91 -21.40 13.65
C ARG A 674 6.26 -20.98 15.08
N VAL A 675 5.67 -19.89 15.57
CA VAL A 675 5.77 -19.46 16.96
C VAL A 675 4.38 -19.32 17.56
N VAL A 676 4.08 -20.08 18.61
CA VAL A 676 2.79 -20.02 19.31
C VAL A 676 2.72 -18.79 20.23
N ALA A 677 1.53 -18.23 20.40
CA ALA A 677 1.27 -17.24 21.45
C ALA A 677 1.19 -17.91 22.83
N ASN A 678 1.44 -17.15 23.90
CA ASN A 678 1.46 -17.69 25.25
C ASN A 678 0.73 -16.73 26.22
N GLU A 679 0.02 -17.27 27.21
CA GLU A 679 -0.57 -16.47 28.29
C GLU A 679 0.51 -15.84 29.19
N LYS A 680 1.67 -16.49 29.28
CA LYS A 680 2.84 -16.00 30.02
C LYS A 680 3.75 -15.22 29.08
N GLY A 681 4.13 -14.02 29.50
CA GLY A 681 5.01 -13.14 28.75
C GLY A 681 5.59 -12.03 29.61
N PRO A 682 6.43 -11.15 29.03
CA PRO A 682 6.78 -11.13 27.60
C PRO A 682 7.89 -12.12 27.26
N ARG A 683 7.68 -12.90 26.19
CA ARG A 683 8.73 -13.70 25.55
C ARG A 683 9.56 -12.82 24.63
N VAL A 684 10.88 -12.99 24.61
CA VAL A 684 11.82 -12.27 23.75
C VAL A 684 12.68 -13.26 22.98
N SER A 685 12.97 -12.95 21.72
CA SER A 685 13.94 -13.73 20.93
C SER A 685 14.70 -12.84 19.95
N VAL A 686 15.94 -13.21 19.66
CA VAL A 686 16.77 -12.53 18.65
C VAL A 686 17.06 -13.49 17.51
N ALA A 687 16.61 -13.15 16.31
CA ALA A 687 16.87 -13.92 15.10
C ALA A 687 17.88 -13.18 14.22
N CYS A 688 18.97 -13.85 13.90
CA CYS A 688 20.01 -13.35 13.01
C CYS A 688 20.00 -14.15 11.72
N PHE A 689 19.62 -13.51 10.62
CA PHE A 689 19.48 -14.14 9.32
C PHE A 689 20.70 -13.86 8.45
N PHE A 690 21.41 -14.91 8.06
CA PHE A 690 22.40 -14.86 7.00
C PHE A 690 21.69 -14.91 5.65
N SER A 691 21.70 -13.78 4.95
CA SER A 691 21.11 -13.58 3.64
C SER A 691 21.87 -12.47 2.91
N SER A 692 21.85 -12.47 1.57
CA SER A 692 22.43 -11.34 0.82
C SER A 692 21.65 -10.05 1.12
N PRO A 693 22.31 -8.89 1.23
CA PRO A 693 21.66 -7.59 1.46
C PRO A 693 20.66 -7.25 0.35
N LEU A 694 19.67 -6.39 0.66
CA LEU A 694 18.67 -5.88 -0.30
C LEU A 694 19.25 -4.98 -1.41
N THR A 695 20.57 -4.74 -1.40
CA THR A 695 21.26 -4.08 -2.51
C THR A 695 21.25 -4.98 -3.75
N PRO A 696 21.16 -4.44 -4.99
CA PRO A 696 21.18 -5.26 -6.20
C PRO A 696 22.50 -6.03 -6.33
N SER A 697 22.50 -7.29 -5.90
CA SER A 697 23.57 -8.23 -6.21
C SER A 697 23.18 -9.00 -7.46
N THR A 698 24.10 -9.08 -8.42
CA THR A 698 23.95 -9.91 -9.63
C THR A 698 24.35 -11.36 -9.39
N LYS A 699 24.74 -11.73 -8.15
CA LYS A 699 25.14 -13.09 -7.81
C LYS A 699 23.96 -14.04 -7.94
N LEU A 700 24.11 -15.00 -8.86
CA LEU A 700 23.19 -16.11 -9.03
C LEU A 700 23.56 -17.26 -8.10
N TYR A 701 22.53 -17.82 -7.47
CA TYR A 701 22.59 -19.01 -6.64
C TYR A 701 21.79 -20.11 -7.32
N GLY A 702 22.43 -21.27 -7.49
CA GLY A 702 21.84 -22.47 -8.08
C GLY A 702 22.44 -23.72 -7.44
N PRO A 703 21.94 -24.91 -7.82
CA PRO A 703 22.50 -26.17 -7.36
C PRO A 703 24.02 -26.24 -7.54
N ILE A 704 24.75 -26.51 -6.45
CA ILE A 704 26.21 -26.62 -6.42
C ILE A 704 26.63 -27.75 -7.35
N LYS A 705 27.48 -27.42 -8.33
CA LYS A 705 27.87 -28.34 -9.41
C LYS A 705 28.53 -29.61 -8.88
N GLU A 706 29.33 -29.50 -7.83
CA GLU A 706 30.02 -30.61 -7.17
C GLU A 706 29.05 -31.58 -6.44
N LEU A 707 27.80 -31.19 -6.22
CA LEU A 707 26.76 -32.06 -5.63
C LEU A 707 25.87 -32.73 -6.69
N LEU A 708 26.05 -32.38 -7.96
CA LEU A 708 25.26 -32.93 -9.07
C LEU A 708 25.92 -34.18 -9.64
N SER A 709 25.08 -35.09 -10.13
CA SER A 709 25.49 -36.29 -10.87
C SER A 709 24.35 -36.72 -11.79
N GLU A 710 24.55 -37.77 -12.60
CA GLU A 710 23.46 -38.34 -13.42
C GLU A 710 22.26 -38.79 -12.55
N ASP A 711 22.53 -39.32 -11.36
CA ASP A 711 21.50 -39.75 -10.39
C ASP A 711 20.95 -38.61 -9.51
N ASN A 712 21.61 -37.44 -9.51
CA ASN A 712 21.17 -36.25 -8.77
C ASN A 712 21.22 -35.01 -9.68
N PRO A 713 20.33 -34.92 -10.69
CA PRO A 713 20.28 -33.77 -11.60
C PRO A 713 19.84 -32.49 -10.86
N PRO A 714 20.12 -31.30 -11.43
CA PRO A 714 19.67 -30.05 -10.82
C PRO A 714 18.14 -30.03 -10.69
N ARG A 715 17.65 -29.75 -9.49
CA ARG A 715 16.23 -29.64 -9.17
C ARG A 715 15.70 -28.21 -9.24
N TYR A 716 16.60 -27.23 -9.26
CA TYR A 716 16.27 -25.82 -9.14
C TYR A 716 16.93 -24.98 -10.23
N LYS A 717 16.22 -23.94 -10.67
CA LYS A 717 16.74 -22.86 -11.50
C LYS A 717 17.61 -21.93 -10.66
N GLU A 718 18.57 -21.30 -11.32
CA GLU A 718 19.37 -20.24 -10.70
C GLU A 718 18.52 -19.01 -10.39
N THR A 719 18.82 -18.31 -9.30
CA THR A 719 18.12 -17.09 -8.89
C THR A 719 19.04 -16.15 -8.13
N THR A 720 18.72 -14.86 -8.08
CA THR A 720 19.33 -13.94 -7.13
C THR A 720 18.55 -13.99 -5.80
N VAL A 721 19.19 -13.67 -4.68
CA VAL A 721 18.48 -13.56 -3.39
C VAL A 721 17.39 -12.47 -3.45
N ALA A 722 17.65 -11.37 -4.17
CA ALA A 722 16.68 -10.30 -4.36
C ALA A 722 15.43 -10.77 -5.10
N ASP A 723 15.58 -11.52 -6.21
CA ASP A 723 14.44 -12.04 -6.96
C ASP A 723 13.72 -13.15 -6.18
N TYR A 724 14.46 -13.96 -5.43
CA TYR A 724 13.87 -14.93 -4.52
C TYR A 724 12.96 -14.27 -3.47
N ILE A 725 13.41 -13.18 -2.84
CA ILE A 725 12.61 -12.42 -1.88
C ILE A 725 11.38 -11.78 -2.57
N LYS A 726 11.50 -11.29 -3.81
CA LYS A 726 10.35 -10.75 -4.57
C LYS A 726 9.25 -11.79 -4.82
N TYR A 727 9.58 -13.07 -4.97
CA TYR A 727 8.57 -14.12 -5.07
C TYR A 727 7.66 -14.22 -3.83
N ALA A 728 8.08 -13.69 -2.68
CA ALA A 728 7.26 -13.62 -1.46
C ALA A 728 6.19 -12.51 -1.50
N SER A 729 6.31 -11.54 -2.41
CA SER A 729 5.34 -10.45 -2.61
C SER A 729 4.30 -10.71 -3.70
N SER A 730 4.42 -11.82 -4.46
CA SER A 730 3.41 -12.23 -5.45
C SER A 730 2.43 -13.24 -4.86
N GLU A 731 1.15 -12.87 -4.82
CA GLU A 731 0.01 -13.53 -4.14
C GLU A 731 -0.37 -14.94 -4.64
N ASP A 732 0.50 -15.66 -5.34
CA ASP A 732 0.03 -16.77 -6.17
C ASP A 732 -0.46 -17.99 -5.38
N PHE A 733 0.00 -18.28 -4.15
CA PHE A 733 -0.52 -19.41 -3.35
C PHE A 733 -0.24 -19.26 -1.84
N PRO A 734 -1.26 -19.09 -0.98
CA PRO A 734 -1.07 -19.16 0.47
C PRO A 734 -0.66 -20.59 0.88
N GLY A 735 0.54 -20.75 1.44
CA GLY A 735 1.00 -22.00 2.06
C GLY A 735 1.88 -22.92 1.20
N VAL A 736 2.27 -22.53 -0.01
CA VAL A 736 3.25 -23.27 -0.83
C VAL A 736 4.65 -22.71 -0.59
N THR A 737 5.65 -23.57 -0.35
CA THR A 737 7.03 -23.12 -0.13
C THR A 737 7.55 -22.37 -1.35
N ARG A 738 8.19 -21.21 -1.12
CA ARG A 738 8.69 -20.29 -2.17
C ARG A 738 9.61 -21.00 -3.18
N LEU A 739 10.32 -22.03 -2.72
CA LEU A 739 11.19 -22.89 -3.53
C LEU A 739 10.48 -23.61 -4.67
N VAL A 740 9.16 -23.86 -4.58
CA VAL A 740 8.40 -24.53 -5.65
C VAL A 740 8.44 -23.74 -6.95
N LYS A 741 8.45 -22.39 -6.89
CA LYS A 741 8.53 -21.53 -8.09
C LYS A 741 9.85 -21.67 -8.85
N LEU A 742 10.90 -22.18 -8.18
CA LEU A 742 12.23 -22.37 -8.76
C LEU A 742 12.53 -23.81 -9.13
N LYS A 743 11.63 -24.77 -8.88
CA LYS A 743 11.85 -26.15 -9.31
C LYS A 743 11.88 -26.27 -10.84
N LEU A 744 12.76 -27.14 -11.34
CA LEU A 744 12.94 -27.46 -12.77
C LEU A 744 11.88 -28.44 -13.28
#